data_AF-A0A1S3MFH5-F1
#
_entry.id   AF-A0A1S3MFH5-F1
#
_cell.length_a   1.000
_cell.length_b   1.000
_cell.length_c   1.000
_cell.angle_alpha   90.00
_cell.angle_beta   90.00
_cell.angle_gamma   90.00
#
_symmetry.space_group_name_H-M   'P 1'
#
loop_
_entity.id
_entity.type
_entity.pdbx_description
1 polymer ?
#
loop_
_entity_poly.entity_id
_entity_poly.type
_entity_poly.pdbx_seq_one_letter_code
_entity_poly.pdbx_strand_id
1 'polypeptide(L)'
;MLEEAGQAGTEAERDETEMGGMDLMAEVVRLNLELREANEEKLQAARYGLVVLEESAELKKKHTQLEEEYETLKQEQQQLKEALSDSVTHHKRAAADGETREECLLQETASKEAAMATSMAELQAELRQARITLGNAHAEIDRLAGLSSQLKKECECWEAEKGHMRNEMKEYKVRELRQLQDNSELEEENTCLQKQVSVLKENQVEFEAMKLELTHKEEQDEVLRAQLEEAARLREIAERQLDEALEALKEEREQKNSLRRELSALALNPFDSVGNLELHLEQLDDSGDSGGGQRSSEDQEHDQDSGYNNGPGSGCAPTNPNPKANGHVQRFSTPRNSDVFLRPAPGLVSDLLSELHLSDSQKLKQQLMQAERDKTGLANTVQDLQRQLELSQQAFSEQEDKVGSLTQQLEAVQLQKHILPQGKAAGDRGDGSSRTLENGADDYDYELDVKSTEVLEARMKAAGEELLKLREELSQAGKRYSALEQRCRQEKERWRGEAHELAEKIRQCIKSSRQDQERISELEKEIGATRKVATDSEGHLSVAQEELLAFSEELANLYHHICVCNNLTPKRVTLDYYRDGARGQSGGSGGRSNHLHPHHGRNKRRSNELFAKAVHGGDGDSRPGTPQDSRDNSPSTRCSSPAPVCPGSPTLDFRDPSNVRNLVAVIRCQIKHLQVAVDLCRHRGTLPYSGGISCGGELESEALMEEVLKLKSLLSTKREQIATLRTVLKANKQTAELALSNLKTKYETEKSMVSETMVKLRNELKALKEDAATFSSLRVMFASRGKTSQSSRSPQPPSPP
;
A
#
# COMPACT_ATOMS: atom_id res chain seq x y z
N MET A 1 -94.45 -30.23 120.49
CA MET A 1 -95.78 -29.61 120.61
C MET A 1 -96.69 -30.71 121.10
N LEU A 2 -96.76 -30.91 122.42
CA LEU A 2 -97.68 -30.24 123.38
C LEU A 2 -99.00 -31.07 123.39
N GLU A 3 -99.26 -31.87 124.43
CA GLU A 3 -100.01 -31.52 125.68
C GLU A 3 -101.53 -31.65 125.48
N GLU A 4 -102.42 -32.09 126.39
CA GLU A 4 -102.42 -32.62 127.78
C GLU A 4 -103.42 -33.82 127.82
N ALA A 5 -103.52 -34.78 128.76
CA ALA A 5 -103.39 -34.87 130.23
C ALA A 5 -104.68 -34.50 131.03
N GLY A 6 -105.33 -35.51 131.64
CA GLY A 6 -106.33 -35.37 132.72
C GLY A 6 -107.81 -35.14 132.32
N GLN A 7 -108.79 -35.23 133.23
CA GLN A 7 -108.86 -35.94 134.53
C GLN A 7 -110.31 -35.97 135.09
N ALA A 8 -110.66 -36.99 135.89
CA ALA A 8 -111.91 -37.13 136.68
C ALA A 8 -113.25 -37.18 135.86
N GLY A 9 -114.40 -37.64 136.37
CA GLY A 9 -114.82 -38.00 137.75
C GLY A 9 -115.60 -36.85 138.41
N THR A 10 -116.73 -37.04 139.12
CA THR A 10 -117.49 -38.23 139.57
C THR A 10 -118.98 -37.82 139.84
N GLU A 11 -119.74 -38.60 140.63
CA GLU A 11 -121.11 -38.34 141.18
C GLU A 11 -122.31 -38.76 140.29
N ALA A 12 -123.38 -39.38 140.82
CA ALA A 12 -123.63 -39.94 142.16
C ALA A 12 -124.79 -40.99 142.13
N GLU A 13 -124.94 -41.76 143.23
CA GLU A 13 -126.15 -42.44 143.80
C GLU A 13 -127.30 -42.89 142.85
N ARG A 14 -127.87 -44.11 142.91
CA ARG A 14 -127.90 -45.21 143.91
C ARG A 14 -128.56 -46.47 143.24
N ASP A 15 -128.84 -47.66 143.80
CA ASP A 15 -128.76 -48.28 145.16
C ASP A 15 -128.63 -49.84 145.03
N GLU A 16 -128.86 -50.61 146.11
CA GLU A 16 -129.23 -52.06 146.16
C GLU A 16 -128.51 -53.03 145.18
N THR A 17 -127.26 -53.43 145.42
CA THR A 17 -126.82 -54.68 146.12
C THR A 17 -126.82 -56.02 145.34
N GLU A 18 -125.64 -56.66 145.31
CA GLU A 18 -125.37 -58.12 145.14
C GLU A 18 -125.65 -58.85 143.79
N MET A 19 -125.27 -58.27 142.64
CA MET A 19 -125.04 -59.06 141.40
C MET A 19 -123.74 -58.75 140.63
N GLY A 20 -122.95 -57.74 141.02
CA GLY A 20 -121.86 -57.19 140.18
C GLY A 20 -120.51 -57.94 140.14
N GLY A 21 -120.36 -59.09 140.81
CA GLY A 21 -119.06 -59.72 141.04
C GLY A 21 -118.46 -60.51 139.87
N MET A 22 -119.27 -60.97 138.91
CA MET A 22 -118.81 -61.88 137.85
C MET A 22 -118.51 -61.18 136.52
N ASP A 23 -119.26 -60.14 136.14
CA ASP A 23 -119.08 -59.47 134.85
C ASP A 23 -117.72 -58.76 134.72
N LEU A 24 -117.19 -58.16 135.80
CA LEU A 24 -115.83 -57.60 135.79
C LEU A 24 -114.75 -58.65 135.49
N MET A 25 -114.92 -59.90 135.97
CA MET A 25 -113.96 -60.97 135.71
C MET A 25 -114.04 -61.46 134.24
N ALA A 26 -115.26 -61.56 133.68
CA ALA A 26 -115.45 -61.87 132.27
C ALA A 26 -114.86 -60.78 131.36
N GLU A 27 -115.10 -59.51 131.69
CA GLU A 27 -114.61 -58.36 130.93
C GLU A 27 -113.07 -58.22 131.01
N VAL A 28 -112.47 -58.45 132.19
CA VAL A 28 -111.00 -58.51 132.33
C VAL A 28 -110.40 -59.64 131.49
N VAL A 29 -111.07 -60.80 131.36
CA VAL A 29 -110.62 -61.89 130.48
C VAL A 29 -110.77 -61.53 129.00
N ARG A 30 -111.86 -60.88 128.59
CA ARG A 30 -112.07 -60.37 127.22
C ARG A 30 -110.97 -59.37 126.84
N LEU A 31 -110.75 -58.37 127.67
CA LEU A 31 -109.70 -57.36 127.48
C LEU A 31 -108.28 -57.98 127.48
N ASN A 32 -108.04 -59.06 128.22
CA ASN A 32 -106.77 -59.81 128.16
C ASN A 32 -106.63 -60.73 126.93
N LEU A 33 -107.73 -61.04 126.23
CA LEU A 33 -107.70 -61.71 124.93
C LEU A 33 -107.41 -60.69 123.83
N GLU A 34 -108.19 -59.61 123.77
CA GLU A 34 -108.01 -58.52 122.81
C GLU A 34 -106.63 -57.85 122.96
N LEU A 35 -106.10 -57.70 124.18
CA LEU A 35 -104.73 -57.22 124.41
C LEU A 35 -103.66 -58.21 123.94
N ARG A 36 -103.92 -59.53 123.93
CA ARG A 36 -102.99 -60.52 123.36
C ARG A 36 -103.06 -60.52 121.84
N GLU A 37 -104.26 -60.54 121.27
CA GLU A 37 -104.48 -60.46 119.83
C GLU A 37 -103.87 -59.17 119.27
N ALA A 38 -104.13 -58.01 119.87
CA ALA A 38 -103.49 -56.76 119.49
C ALA A 38 -101.96 -56.74 119.69
N ASN A 39 -101.39 -57.51 120.64
CA ASN A 39 -99.93 -57.66 120.76
C ASN A 39 -99.35 -58.63 119.73
N GLU A 40 -100.07 -59.69 119.35
CA GLU A 40 -99.66 -60.63 118.31
C GLU A 40 -99.76 -59.98 116.92
N GLU A 41 -100.84 -59.24 116.64
CA GLU A 41 -100.97 -58.38 115.45
C GLU A 41 -99.89 -57.31 115.40
N LYS A 42 -99.59 -56.64 116.52
CA LYS A 42 -98.47 -55.67 116.62
C LYS A 42 -97.11 -56.33 116.40
N LEU A 43 -96.88 -57.55 116.89
CA LEU A 43 -95.66 -58.32 116.63
C LEU A 43 -95.57 -58.78 115.18
N GLN A 44 -96.69 -59.16 114.56
CA GLN A 44 -96.77 -59.54 113.16
C GLN A 44 -96.57 -58.34 112.23
N ALA A 45 -97.18 -57.19 112.54
CA ALA A 45 -96.94 -55.92 111.87
C ALA A 45 -95.48 -55.45 112.03
N ALA A 46 -94.87 -55.64 113.21
CA ALA A 46 -93.44 -55.36 113.41
C ALA A 46 -92.53 -56.31 112.61
N ARG A 47 -92.90 -57.59 112.47
CA ARG A 47 -92.17 -58.56 111.63
C ARG A 47 -92.28 -58.23 110.14
N TYR A 48 -93.48 -57.94 109.63
CA TYR A 48 -93.63 -57.48 108.24
C TYR A 48 -92.97 -56.13 108.02
N GLY A 49 -93.04 -55.20 108.99
CA GLY A 49 -92.33 -53.93 108.95
C GLY A 49 -90.81 -54.10 108.88
N LEU A 50 -90.23 -55.07 109.61
CA LEU A 50 -88.81 -55.39 109.52
C LEU A 50 -88.44 -55.94 108.14
N VAL A 51 -89.18 -56.92 107.61
CA VAL A 51 -88.94 -57.47 106.27
C VAL A 51 -89.04 -56.39 105.19
N VAL A 52 -90.06 -55.53 105.26
CA VAL A 52 -90.21 -54.38 104.34
C VAL A 52 -89.08 -53.36 104.49
N LEU A 53 -88.53 -53.16 105.68
CA LEU A 53 -87.34 -52.31 105.90
C LEU A 53 -86.06 -52.95 105.37
N GLU A 54 -85.90 -54.27 105.49
CA GLU A 54 -84.77 -55.05 104.95
C GLU A 54 -84.82 -55.06 103.41
N GLU A 55 -85.97 -55.37 102.82
CA GLU A 55 -86.21 -55.25 101.38
C GLU A 55 -86.01 -53.82 100.88
N SER A 56 -86.47 -52.81 101.63
CA SER A 56 -86.23 -51.39 101.31
C SER A 56 -84.74 -51.02 101.37
N ALA A 57 -83.98 -51.58 102.31
CA ALA A 57 -82.54 -51.36 102.42
C ALA A 57 -81.77 -52.04 101.28
N GLU A 58 -82.16 -53.27 100.90
CA GLU A 58 -81.60 -53.95 99.72
C GLU A 58 -81.95 -53.22 98.42
N LEU A 59 -83.20 -52.76 98.26
CA LEU A 59 -83.64 -51.98 97.09
C LEU A 59 -82.87 -50.65 97.00
N LYS A 60 -82.69 -49.94 98.12
CA LYS A 60 -81.85 -48.72 98.16
C LYS A 60 -80.40 -49.02 97.77
N LYS A 61 -79.80 -50.08 98.30
CA LYS A 61 -78.43 -50.48 97.93
C LYS A 61 -78.30 -50.83 96.45
N LYS A 62 -79.24 -51.59 95.89
CA LYS A 62 -79.29 -51.92 94.46
C LYS A 62 -79.50 -50.66 93.60
N HIS A 63 -80.31 -49.72 94.08
CA HIS A 63 -80.54 -48.43 93.41
C HIS A 63 -79.27 -47.58 93.38
N THR A 64 -78.59 -47.38 94.52
CA THR A 64 -77.34 -46.59 94.56
C THR A 64 -76.23 -47.23 93.74
N GLN A 65 -76.14 -48.57 93.73
CA GLN A 65 -75.19 -49.29 92.85
C GLN A 65 -75.50 -49.04 91.36
N LEU A 66 -76.78 -49.05 90.95
CA LEU A 66 -77.18 -48.71 89.58
C LEU A 66 -76.98 -47.22 89.25
N GLU A 67 -77.07 -46.31 90.22
CA GLU A 67 -76.74 -44.89 90.05
C GLU A 67 -75.22 -44.68 89.88
N GLU A 68 -74.40 -45.38 90.66
CA GLU A 68 -72.93 -45.41 90.54
C GLU A 68 -72.50 -45.99 89.17
N GLU A 69 -73.08 -47.12 88.76
CA GLU A 69 -72.85 -47.73 87.43
C GLU A 69 -73.34 -46.82 86.29
N TYR A 70 -74.46 -46.12 86.46
CA TYR A 70 -74.96 -45.16 85.47
C TYR A 70 -74.03 -43.96 85.31
N GLU A 71 -73.57 -43.35 86.41
CA GLU A 71 -72.68 -42.19 86.35
C GLU A 71 -71.27 -42.56 85.86
N THR A 72 -70.77 -43.78 86.11
CA THR A 72 -69.52 -44.26 85.50
C THR A 72 -69.67 -44.51 83.99
N LEU A 73 -70.70 -45.23 83.55
CA LEU A 73 -71.01 -45.43 82.11
C LEU A 73 -71.22 -44.11 81.36
N LYS A 74 -71.81 -43.11 82.03
CA LYS A 74 -72.01 -41.75 81.49
C LYS A 74 -70.69 -40.98 81.36
N GLN A 75 -69.76 -41.13 82.30
CA GLN A 75 -68.40 -40.57 82.21
C GLN A 75 -67.58 -41.27 81.12
N GLU A 76 -67.62 -42.59 81.03
CA GLU A 76 -66.98 -43.36 79.95
C GLU A 76 -67.54 -42.96 78.57
N GLN A 77 -68.86 -42.82 78.44
CA GLN A 77 -69.49 -42.34 77.21
C GLN A 77 -69.01 -40.92 76.83
N GLN A 78 -68.79 -40.04 77.81
CA GLN A 78 -68.27 -38.70 77.54
C GLN A 78 -66.80 -38.74 77.09
N GLN A 79 -65.94 -39.49 77.78
CA GLN A 79 -64.54 -39.68 77.39
C GLN A 79 -64.41 -40.30 75.99
N LEU A 80 -65.28 -41.27 75.64
CA LEU A 80 -65.31 -41.86 74.30
C LEU A 80 -65.77 -40.87 73.21
N LYS A 81 -66.71 -39.96 73.52
CA LYS A 81 -67.10 -38.88 72.59
C LYS A 81 -65.97 -37.87 72.37
N GLU A 82 -65.26 -37.50 73.43
CA GLU A 82 -64.12 -36.58 73.38
C GLU A 82 -62.97 -37.20 72.59
N ALA A 83 -62.56 -38.44 72.90
CA ALA A 83 -61.54 -39.17 72.15
C ALA A 83 -61.91 -39.37 70.66
N LEU A 84 -63.20 -39.59 70.35
CA LEU A 84 -63.67 -39.65 68.97
C LEU A 84 -63.60 -38.29 68.27
N SER A 85 -63.98 -37.21 68.95
CA SER A 85 -63.86 -35.83 68.44
C SER A 85 -62.40 -35.47 68.15
N ASP A 86 -61.49 -35.77 69.08
CA ASP A 86 -60.06 -35.51 68.92
C ASP A 86 -59.45 -36.36 67.79
N SER A 87 -59.84 -37.64 67.69
CA SER A 87 -59.45 -38.49 66.56
C SER A 87 -59.95 -37.93 65.23
N VAL A 88 -61.21 -37.50 65.14
CA VAL A 88 -61.78 -36.93 63.90
C VAL A 88 -61.14 -35.58 63.53
N THR A 89 -60.84 -34.72 64.50
CA THR A 89 -60.15 -33.45 64.23
C THR A 89 -58.68 -33.66 63.86
N HIS A 90 -58.00 -34.63 64.47
CA HIS A 90 -56.65 -35.04 64.09
C HIS A 90 -56.61 -35.60 62.65
N HIS A 91 -57.55 -36.49 62.28
CA HIS A 91 -57.65 -37.00 60.91
C HIS A 91 -57.93 -35.89 59.89
N LYS A 92 -58.82 -34.95 60.20
CA LYS A 92 -59.07 -33.77 59.34
C LYS A 92 -57.83 -32.89 59.17
N ARG A 93 -57.06 -32.66 60.24
CA ARG A 93 -55.81 -31.89 60.16
C ARG A 93 -54.76 -32.63 59.32
N ALA A 94 -54.53 -33.92 59.60
CA ALA A 94 -53.58 -34.73 58.85
C ALA A 94 -53.93 -34.87 57.36
N ALA A 95 -55.22 -34.85 57.00
CA ALA A 95 -55.68 -34.78 55.61
C ALA A 95 -55.32 -33.43 54.97
N ALA A 96 -55.64 -32.30 55.62
CA ALA A 96 -55.31 -30.96 55.12
C ALA A 96 -53.79 -30.70 55.05
N ASP A 97 -53.01 -31.22 56.00
CA ASP A 97 -51.54 -31.19 56.00
C ASP A 97 -50.97 -32.06 54.85
N GLY A 98 -51.70 -33.09 54.42
CA GLY A 98 -51.41 -33.89 53.23
C GLY A 98 -51.75 -33.16 51.93
N GLU A 99 -52.96 -32.63 51.82
CA GLU A 99 -53.44 -31.86 50.66
C GLU A 99 -52.54 -30.65 50.38
N THR A 100 -52.25 -29.83 51.40
CA THR A 100 -51.36 -28.66 51.26
C THR A 100 -49.92 -29.07 50.91
N ARG A 101 -49.42 -30.22 51.39
CA ARG A 101 -48.13 -30.77 51.00
C ARG A 101 -48.12 -31.21 49.53
N GLU A 102 -49.19 -31.81 49.03
CA GLU A 102 -49.33 -32.19 47.62
C GLU A 102 -49.45 -30.97 46.72
N GLU A 103 -50.24 -29.95 47.10
CA GLU A 103 -50.28 -28.65 46.41
C GLU A 103 -48.89 -27.98 46.36
N CYS A 104 -48.15 -27.97 47.47
CA CYS A 104 -46.78 -27.42 47.50
C CYS A 104 -45.84 -28.15 46.54
N LEU A 105 -45.91 -29.49 46.47
CA LEU A 105 -45.10 -30.29 45.55
C LEU A 105 -45.51 -30.06 44.09
N LEU A 106 -46.81 -29.96 43.80
CA LEU A 106 -47.32 -29.64 42.46
C LEU A 106 -46.86 -28.25 42.03
N GLN A 107 -46.96 -27.24 42.89
CA GLN A 107 -46.47 -25.88 42.63
C GLN A 107 -44.96 -25.85 42.40
N GLU A 108 -44.18 -26.62 43.17
CA GLU A 108 -42.73 -26.76 42.96
C GLU A 108 -42.41 -27.40 41.60
N THR A 109 -43.15 -28.44 41.19
CA THR A 109 -42.98 -29.05 39.86
C THR A 109 -43.36 -28.09 38.73
N ALA A 110 -44.49 -27.39 38.82
CA ALA A 110 -44.93 -26.42 37.82
C ALA A 110 -43.94 -25.24 37.70
N SER A 111 -43.37 -24.79 38.82
CA SER A 111 -42.33 -23.75 38.83
C SER A 111 -41.04 -24.23 38.15
N LYS A 112 -40.59 -25.46 38.42
CA LYS A 112 -39.44 -26.08 37.75
C LYS A 112 -39.68 -26.28 36.25
N GLU A 113 -40.87 -26.74 35.85
CA GLU A 113 -41.23 -26.89 34.44
C GLU A 113 -41.28 -25.55 33.71
N ALA A 114 -41.84 -24.51 34.33
CA ALA A 114 -41.82 -23.15 33.78
C ALA A 114 -40.40 -22.61 33.59
N ALA A 115 -39.51 -22.78 34.58
CA ALA A 115 -38.11 -22.35 34.51
C ALA A 115 -37.30 -23.14 33.46
N MET A 116 -37.57 -24.44 33.29
CA MET A 116 -37.00 -25.22 32.19
C MET A 116 -37.55 -24.77 30.83
N ALA A 117 -38.82 -24.39 30.75
CA ALA A 117 -39.43 -23.88 29.51
C ALA A 117 -38.87 -22.52 29.08
N THR A 118 -38.65 -21.58 30.01
CA THR A 118 -37.99 -20.29 29.69
C THR A 118 -36.55 -20.51 29.25
N SER A 119 -35.77 -21.31 29.99
CA SER A 119 -34.38 -21.63 29.62
C SER A 119 -34.27 -22.33 28.25
N MET A 120 -35.20 -23.23 27.92
CA MET A 120 -35.28 -23.81 26.57
C MET A 120 -35.63 -22.78 25.49
N ALA A 121 -36.48 -21.79 25.79
CA ALA A 121 -36.83 -20.72 24.85
C ALA A 121 -35.65 -19.76 24.61
N GLU A 122 -34.95 -19.39 25.68
CA GLU A 122 -33.73 -18.58 25.68
C GLU A 122 -32.61 -19.24 24.85
N LEU A 123 -32.25 -20.49 25.16
CA LEU A 123 -31.25 -21.25 24.41
C LEU A 123 -31.62 -21.43 22.93
N GLN A 124 -32.91 -21.56 22.60
CA GLN A 124 -33.35 -21.56 21.21
C GLN A 124 -33.27 -20.18 20.54
N ALA A 125 -33.46 -19.08 21.28
CA ALA A 125 -33.30 -17.72 20.76
C ALA A 125 -31.82 -17.43 20.50
N GLU A 126 -30.93 -17.76 21.44
CA GLU A 126 -29.48 -17.69 21.28
C GLU A 126 -29.00 -18.51 20.09
N LEU A 127 -29.48 -19.75 19.93
CA LEU A 127 -29.14 -20.60 18.78
C LEU A 127 -29.59 -20.01 17.43
N ARG A 128 -30.73 -19.29 17.40
CA ARG A 128 -31.17 -18.56 16.19
C ARG A 128 -30.27 -17.35 15.94
N GLN A 129 -29.96 -16.57 16.98
CA GLN A 129 -29.10 -15.39 16.87
C GLN A 129 -27.67 -15.75 16.44
N ALA A 130 -27.09 -16.81 17.00
CA ALA A 130 -25.77 -17.32 16.64
C ALA A 130 -25.70 -17.80 15.17
N ARG A 131 -26.80 -18.32 14.62
CA ARG A 131 -26.89 -18.67 13.19
C ARG A 131 -26.95 -17.42 12.30
N ILE A 132 -27.63 -16.36 12.74
CA ILE A 132 -27.70 -15.09 12.02
C ILE A 132 -26.33 -14.39 12.02
N THR A 133 -25.65 -14.31 13.17
CA THR A 133 -24.30 -13.71 13.24
C THR A 133 -23.29 -14.51 12.45
N LEU A 134 -23.37 -15.85 12.46
CA LEU A 134 -22.54 -16.72 11.62
C LEU A 134 -22.80 -16.48 10.12
N GLY A 135 -24.06 -16.34 9.69
CA GLY A 135 -24.41 -16.03 8.30
C GLY A 135 -23.88 -14.67 7.85
N ASN A 136 -24.04 -13.64 8.69
CA ASN A 136 -23.51 -12.31 8.44
C ASN A 136 -21.96 -12.31 8.35
N ALA A 137 -21.29 -13.08 9.20
CA ALA A 137 -19.83 -13.23 9.15
C ALA A 137 -19.34 -13.90 7.86
N HIS A 138 -20.06 -14.90 7.33
CA HIS A 138 -19.72 -15.50 6.03
C HIS A 138 -19.90 -14.50 4.89
N ALA A 139 -21.02 -13.77 4.85
CA ALA A 139 -21.26 -12.75 3.83
C ALA A 139 -20.19 -11.63 3.84
N GLU A 140 -19.70 -11.25 5.03
CA GLU A 140 -18.59 -10.29 5.16
C GLU A 140 -17.24 -10.89 4.71
N ILE A 141 -16.97 -12.17 5.00
CA ILE A 141 -15.79 -12.89 4.48
C ILE A 141 -15.81 -12.93 2.95
N ASP A 142 -16.95 -13.25 2.33
CA ASP A 142 -17.09 -13.28 0.87
C ASP A 142 -16.91 -11.87 0.25
N ARG A 143 -17.45 -10.83 0.91
CA ARG A 143 -17.26 -9.43 0.50
C ARG A 143 -15.79 -9.00 0.57
N LEU A 144 -15.09 -9.36 1.65
CA LEU A 144 -13.66 -9.08 1.83
C LEU A 144 -12.79 -9.89 0.86
N ALA A 145 -13.16 -11.13 0.54
CA ALA A 145 -12.51 -11.93 -0.50
C ALA A 145 -12.67 -11.30 -1.89
N GLY A 146 -13.86 -10.76 -2.19
CA GLY A 146 -14.12 -9.97 -3.40
C GLY A 146 -13.21 -8.74 -3.51
N LEU A 147 -13.12 -7.93 -2.44
CA LEU A 147 -12.22 -6.77 -2.40
C LEU A 147 -10.73 -7.17 -2.49
N SER A 148 -10.32 -8.28 -1.84
CA SER A 148 -8.95 -8.80 -1.97
C SER A 148 -8.63 -9.24 -3.40
N SER A 149 -9.61 -9.80 -4.12
CA SER A 149 -9.47 -10.16 -5.54
C SER A 149 -9.38 -8.93 -6.44
N GLN A 150 -10.16 -7.88 -6.16
CA GLN A 150 -10.07 -6.60 -6.88
C GLN A 150 -8.71 -5.92 -6.68
N LEU A 151 -8.27 -5.76 -5.42
CA LEU A 151 -6.99 -5.12 -5.09
C LEU A 151 -5.79 -5.85 -5.70
N LYS A 152 -5.84 -7.19 -5.82
CA LYS A 152 -4.81 -7.97 -6.54
C LYS A 152 -4.75 -7.61 -8.02
N LYS A 153 -5.89 -7.57 -8.71
CA LYS A 153 -5.97 -7.16 -10.13
C LYS A 153 -5.48 -5.73 -10.34
N GLU A 154 -5.82 -4.82 -9.43
CA GLU A 154 -5.31 -3.44 -9.47
C GLU A 154 -3.78 -3.41 -9.31
N CYS A 155 -3.20 -4.19 -8.39
CA CYS A 155 -1.74 -4.32 -8.26
C CYS A 155 -1.06 -4.96 -9.48
N GLU A 156 -1.70 -5.97 -10.10
CA GLU A 156 -1.25 -6.58 -11.35
C GLU A 156 -1.22 -5.57 -12.51
N CYS A 157 -2.27 -4.75 -12.64
CA CYS A 157 -2.30 -3.63 -13.59
C CYS A 157 -1.19 -2.60 -13.33
N TRP A 158 -1.00 -2.18 -12.07
CA TRP A 158 0.04 -1.21 -11.71
C TRP A 158 1.46 -1.74 -11.97
N GLU A 159 1.77 -3.02 -11.71
CA GLU A 159 3.08 -3.59 -12.07
C GLU A 159 3.26 -3.72 -13.59
N ALA A 160 2.19 -3.97 -14.36
CA ALA A 160 2.22 -4.00 -15.81
C ALA A 160 2.50 -2.61 -16.41
N GLU A 161 1.81 -1.56 -15.95
CA GLU A 161 2.04 -0.16 -16.37
C GLU A 161 3.45 0.30 -15.97
N LYS A 162 3.84 0.07 -14.72
CA LYS A 162 5.22 0.28 -14.24
C LYS A 162 6.24 -0.50 -15.07
N GLY A 163 5.87 -1.65 -15.63
CA GLY A 163 6.67 -2.44 -16.58
C GLY A 163 6.80 -1.79 -17.95
N HIS A 164 5.69 -1.28 -18.49
CA HIS A 164 5.64 -0.52 -19.75
C HIS A 164 6.48 0.76 -19.67
N MET A 165 6.30 1.58 -18.63
CA MET A 165 7.09 2.79 -18.34
C MET A 165 8.59 2.47 -18.22
N ARG A 166 8.95 1.33 -17.60
CA ARG A 166 10.33 0.81 -17.53
C ARG A 166 10.91 0.40 -18.89
N ASN A 167 10.09 0.13 -19.90
CA ASN A 167 10.53 -0.18 -21.26
C ASN A 167 10.64 1.08 -22.12
N GLU A 168 9.65 1.97 -22.06
CA GLU A 168 9.72 3.28 -22.71
C GLU A 168 10.97 4.06 -22.28
N MET A 169 11.28 4.09 -20.98
CA MET A 169 12.50 4.73 -20.46
C MET A 169 13.82 4.10 -20.99
N LYS A 170 13.81 2.82 -21.42
CA LYS A 170 14.96 2.21 -22.11
C LYS A 170 15.00 2.66 -23.57
N GLU A 171 13.86 2.69 -24.25
CA GLU A 171 13.75 3.12 -25.65
C GLU A 171 14.14 4.59 -25.82
N TYR A 172 13.69 5.48 -24.93
CA TYR A 172 14.16 6.87 -24.88
C TYR A 172 15.67 6.96 -24.67
N LYS A 173 16.24 6.17 -23.74
CA LYS A 173 17.70 6.16 -23.52
C LYS A 173 18.49 5.61 -24.71
N VAL A 174 17.98 4.61 -25.44
CA VAL A 174 18.61 4.10 -26.66
C VAL A 174 18.52 5.12 -27.79
N ARG A 175 17.40 5.84 -27.91
CA ARG A 175 17.20 6.93 -28.87
C ARG A 175 18.13 8.11 -28.58
N GLU A 176 18.25 8.51 -27.31
CA GLU A 176 19.18 9.54 -26.82
C GLU A 176 20.64 9.16 -27.12
N LEU A 177 21.07 7.95 -26.77
CA LEU A 177 22.43 7.47 -27.04
C LEU A 177 22.74 7.45 -28.54
N ARG A 178 21.79 7.06 -29.39
CA ARG A 178 21.96 7.13 -30.85
C ARG A 178 22.07 8.56 -31.33
N GLN A 179 21.19 9.47 -30.89
CA GLN A 179 21.27 10.88 -31.26
C GLN A 179 22.58 11.55 -30.80
N LEU A 180 23.15 11.13 -29.66
CA LEU A 180 24.47 11.59 -29.22
C LEU A 180 25.60 11.06 -30.12
N GLN A 181 25.51 9.82 -30.59
CA GLN A 181 26.44 9.28 -31.59
C GLN A 181 26.30 10.02 -32.94
N ASP A 182 25.09 10.14 -33.48
CA ASP A 182 24.80 10.82 -34.74
C ASP A 182 25.34 12.28 -34.71
N ASN A 183 25.23 12.98 -33.57
CA ASN A 183 25.81 14.31 -33.38
C ASN A 183 27.35 14.31 -33.31
N SER A 184 27.97 13.32 -32.66
CA SER A 184 29.44 13.20 -32.60
C SER A 184 30.04 13.00 -33.98
N GLU A 185 29.41 12.15 -34.80
CA GLU A 185 29.81 11.91 -36.19
C GLU A 185 29.71 13.21 -37.03
N LEU A 186 28.65 14.01 -36.84
CA LEU A 186 28.51 15.32 -37.47
C LEU A 186 29.51 16.38 -36.96
N GLU A 187 29.88 16.37 -35.69
CA GLU A 187 30.93 17.25 -35.14
C GLU A 187 32.32 16.90 -35.70
N GLU A 188 32.60 15.61 -35.89
CA GLU A 188 33.82 15.12 -36.54
C GLU A 188 33.87 15.50 -38.03
N GLU A 189 32.78 15.31 -38.78
CA GLU A 189 32.66 15.76 -40.19
C GLU A 189 32.85 17.28 -40.31
N ASN A 190 32.18 18.07 -39.47
CA ASN A 190 32.29 19.53 -39.47
C ASN A 190 33.73 19.97 -39.18
N THR A 191 34.39 19.33 -38.21
CA THR A 191 35.80 19.56 -37.89
C THR A 191 36.72 19.22 -39.07
N CYS A 192 36.41 18.17 -39.84
CA CYS A 192 37.17 17.81 -41.04
C CYS A 192 36.97 18.82 -42.18
N LEU A 193 35.74 19.29 -42.39
CA LEU A 193 35.43 20.34 -43.38
C LEU A 193 36.10 21.68 -43.02
N GLN A 194 36.11 22.07 -41.73
CA GLN A 194 36.82 23.28 -41.27
C GLN A 194 38.33 23.19 -41.51
N LYS A 195 38.95 22.02 -41.30
CA LYS A 195 40.36 21.77 -41.63
C LYS A 195 40.60 21.89 -43.14
N GLN A 196 39.76 21.28 -43.97
CA GLN A 196 39.88 21.36 -45.43
C GLN A 196 39.74 22.80 -45.95
N VAL A 197 38.76 23.57 -45.43
CA VAL A 197 38.58 25.00 -45.75
C VAL A 197 39.78 25.84 -45.29
N SER A 198 40.45 25.47 -44.20
CA SER A 198 41.67 26.16 -43.74
C SER A 198 42.85 25.90 -44.68
N VAL A 199 43.10 24.64 -45.06
CA VAL A 199 44.14 24.29 -46.06
C VAL A 199 43.86 24.95 -47.41
N LEU A 200 42.61 25.01 -47.86
CA LEU A 200 42.26 25.71 -49.11
C LEU A 200 42.54 27.23 -49.05
N LYS A 201 42.42 27.86 -47.87
CA LYS A 201 42.80 29.27 -47.68
C LYS A 201 44.32 29.46 -47.64
N GLU A 202 45.03 28.54 -47.01
CA GLU A 202 46.50 28.50 -46.99
C GLU A 202 47.06 28.40 -48.42
N ASN A 203 46.63 27.39 -49.17
CA ASN A 203 46.98 27.20 -50.59
C ASN A 203 46.61 28.42 -51.47
N GLN A 204 45.51 29.13 -51.18
CA GLN A 204 45.12 30.33 -51.92
C GLN A 204 46.05 31.52 -51.64
N VAL A 205 46.57 31.64 -50.40
CA VAL A 205 47.58 32.64 -50.04
C VAL A 205 48.93 32.29 -50.67
N GLU A 206 49.33 31.01 -50.67
CA GLU A 206 50.52 30.54 -51.37
C GLU A 206 50.45 30.81 -52.89
N PHE A 207 49.28 30.59 -53.51
CA PHE A 207 49.07 30.86 -54.93
C PHE A 207 49.21 32.34 -55.28
N GLU A 208 48.58 33.24 -54.52
CA GLU A 208 48.72 34.69 -54.75
C GLU A 208 50.15 35.18 -54.44
N ALA A 209 50.85 34.57 -53.47
CA ALA A 209 52.25 34.86 -53.21
C ALA A 209 53.17 34.43 -54.38
N MET A 210 53.02 33.21 -54.90
CA MET A 210 53.76 32.74 -56.08
C MET A 210 53.45 33.56 -57.33
N LYS A 211 52.21 34.04 -57.48
CA LYS A 211 51.79 34.93 -58.57
C LYS A 211 52.44 36.31 -58.48
N LEU A 212 52.56 36.88 -57.28
CA LEU A 212 53.31 38.13 -57.05
C LEU A 212 54.81 37.96 -57.28
N GLU A 213 55.39 36.82 -56.89
CA GLU A 213 56.79 36.49 -57.21
C GLU A 213 56.99 36.33 -58.73
N LEU A 214 56.06 35.68 -59.43
CA LEU A 214 56.09 35.55 -60.89
C LEU A 214 56.04 36.91 -61.58
N THR A 215 55.08 37.80 -61.23
CA THR A 215 55.02 39.14 -61.84
C THR A 215 56.29 39.95 -61.56
N HIS A 216 56.87 39.82 -60.36
CA HIS A 216 58.13 40.49 -60.05
C HIS A 216 59.33 39.90 -60.82
N LYS A 217 59.27 38.62 -61.20
CA LYS A 217 60.26 38.01 -62.11
C LYS A 217 60.06 38.46 -63.54
N GLU A 218 58.82 38.60 -64.01
CA GLU A 218 58.48 39.13 -65.33
C GLU A 218 58.96 40.59 -65.47
N GLU A 219 58.74 41.44 -64.47
CA GLU A 219 59.30 42.81 -64.38
C GLU A 219 60.84 42.83 -64.46
N GLN A 220 61.51 41.96 -63.70
CA GLN A 220 62.99 41.85 -63.73
C GLN A 220 63.48 41.43 -65.13
N ASP A 221 62.80 40.48 -65.75
CA ASP A 221 63.10 39.99 -67.09
C ASP A 221 62.87 41.07 -68.16
N GLU A 222 61.82 41.88 -68.06
CA GLU A 222 61.55 43.01 -68.97
C GLU A 222 62.62 44.09 -68.86
N VAL A 223 63.03 44.44 -67.64
CA VAL A 223 64.15 45.39 -67.42
C VAL A 223 65.45 44.85 -68.02
N LEU A 224 65.73 43.54 -67.90
CA LEU A 224 66.91 42.91 -68.51
C LEU A 224 66.81 42.86 -70.04
N ARG A 225 65.63 42.62 -70.62
CA ARG A 225 65.40 42.70 -72.08
C ARG A 225 65.63 44.12 -72.60
N ALA A 226 65.09 45.14 -71.94
CA ALA A 226 65.31 46.54 -72.30
C ALA A 226 66.80 46.94 -72.23
N GLN A 227 67.54 46.45 -71.22
CA GLN A 227 69.00 46.64 -71.14
C GLN A 227 69.75 45.94 -72.28
N LEU A 228 69.32 44.75 -72.70
CA LEU A 228 69.91 44.03 -73.84
C LEU A 228 69.59 44.71 -75.18
N GLU A 229 68.37 45.24 -75.35
CA GLU A 229 68.00 46.03 -76.53
C GLU A 229 68.81 47.32 -76.64
N GLU A 230 68.97 48.07 -75.54
CA GLU A 230 69.75 49.30 -75.56
C GLU A 230 71.25 49.01 -75.78
N ALA A 231 71.78 47.93 -75.18
CA ALA A 231 73.13 47.46 -75.48
C ALA A 231 73.30 47.01 -76.95
N ALA A 232 72.26 46.47 -77.59
CA ALA A 232 72.26 46.15 -79.01
C ALA A 232 72.22 47.42 -79.88
N ARG A 233 71.36 48.40 -79.57
CA ARG A 233 71.34 49.70 -80.27
C ARG A 233 72.67 50.44 -80.17
N LEU A 234 73.28 50.46 -78.99
CA LEU A 234 74.61 51.05 -78.78
C LEU A 234 75.70 50.31 -79.57
N ARG A 235 75.60 48.98 -79.72
CA ARG A 235 76.46 48.22 -80.63
C ARG A 235 76.23 48.64 -82.08
N GLU A 236 74.99 48.68 -82.58
CA GLU A 236 74.72 49.07 -83.96
C GLU A 236 75.18 50.51 -84.26
N ILE A 237 75.09 51.43 -83.29
CA ILE A 237 75.61 52.80 -83.43
C ILE A 237 77.14 52.78 -83.53
N ALA A 238 77.83 51.99 -82.70
CA ALA A 238 79.29 51.83 -82.78
C ALA A 238 79.74 51.13 -84.08
N GLU A 239 78.95 50.19 -84.60
CA GLU A 239 79.18 49.54 -85.89
C GLU A 239 78.98 50.52 -87.06
N ARG A 240 77.90 51.32 -87.06
CA ARG A 240 77.69 52.41 -88.04
C ARG A 240 78.81 53.45 -88.00
N GLN A 241 79.23 53.90 -86.82
CA GLN A 241 80.35 54.85 -86.66
C GLN A 241 81.68 54.26 -87.15
N LEU A 242 81.89 52.94 -87.01
CA LEU A 242 83.04 52.26 -87.56
C LEU A 242 82.99 52.21 -89.10
N ASP A 243 81.83 51.88 -89.68
CA ASP A 243 81.64 51.86 -91.13
C ASP A 243 81.76 53.27 -91.75
N GLU A 244 81.16 54.30 -91.13
CA GLU A 244 81.32 55.71 -91.51
C GLU A 244 82.79 56.15 -91.50
N ALA A 245 83.55 55.80 -90.45
CA ALA A 245 84.98 56.07 -90.38
C ALA A 245 85.80 55.28 -91.42
N LEU A 246 85.37 54.07 -91.77
CA LEU A 246 85.99 53.26 -92.82
C LEU A 246 85.69 53.78 -94.23
N GLU A 247 84.49 54.31 -94.50
CA GLU A 247 84.19 55.00 -95.76
C GLU A 247 84.92 56.33 -95.87
N ALA A 248 84.94 57.16 -94.82
CA ALA A 248 85.71 58.40 -94.81
C ALA A 248 87.21 58.16 -95.08
N LEU A 249 87.78 57.05 -94.55
CA LEU A 249 89.16 56.63 -94.87
C LEU A 249 89.34 56.09 -96.30
N LYS A 250 88.28 55.56 -96.94
CA LYS A 250 88.29 55.23 -98.37
C LYS A 250 88.22 56.49 -99.22
N GLU A 251 87.33 57.42 -98.92
CA GLU A 251 87.20 58.72 -99.61
C GLU A 251 88.49 59.53 -99.54
N GLU A 252 89.08 59.71 -98.35
CA GLU A 252 90.40 60.34 -98.16
C GLU A 252 91.50 59.65 -98.99
N ARG A 253 91.46 58.31 -99.07
CA ARG A 253 92.41 57.55 -99.89
C ARG A 253 92.18 57.76 -101.39
N GLU A 254 90.94 57.92 -101.83
CA GLU A 254 90.60 58.19 -103.23
C GLU A 254 90.89 59.63 -103.63
N GLN A 255 90.57 60.62 -102.80
CA GLN A 255 90.97 62.03 -102.96
C GLN A 255 92.50 62.18 -102.98
N LYS A 256 93.21 61.52 -102.06
CA LYS A 256 94.68 61.46 -102.08
C LYS A 256 95.24 60.81 -103.34
N ASN A 257 94.49 59.91 -103.98
CA ASN A 257 94.84 59.32 -105.27
C ASN A 257 94.39 60.19 -106.46
N SER A 258 93.37 61.05 -106.35
CA SER A 258 93.02 62.05 -107.37
C SER A 258 94.03 63.18 -107.39
N LEU A 259 94.35 63.77 -106.23
CA LEU A 259 95.40 64.78 -106.10
C LEU A 259 96.77 64.26 -106.58
N ARG A 260 97.08 62.98 -106.40
CA ARG A 260 98.27 62.35 -107.01
C ARG A 260 98.18 62.25 -108.53
N ARG A 261 97.01 61.92 -109.10
CA ARG A 261 96.78 61.92 -110.56
C ARG A 261 96.87 63.34 -111.14
N GLU A 262 96.31 64.32 -110.46
CA GLU A 262 96.32 65.74 -110.85
C GLU A 262 97.72 66.35 -110.75
N LEU A 263 98.48 66.08 -109.67
CA LEU A 263 99.90 66.44 -109.59
C LEU A 263 100.73 65.75 -110.68
N SER A 264 100.39 64.51 -111.05
CA SER A 264 101.06 63.80 -112.17
C SER A 264 100.70 64.40 -113.54
N ALA A 265 99.51 65.00 -113.69
CA ALA A 265 99.09 65.67 -114.91
C ALA A 265 99.69 67.09 -115.02
N LEU A 266 99.71 67.85 -113.92
CA LEU A 266 100.37 69.16 -113.83
C LEU A 266 101.89 69.07 -114.02
N ALA A 267 102.51 67.96 -113.60
CA ALA A 267 103.90 67.65 -113.89
C ALA A 267 104.19 67.37 -115.38
N LEU A 268 103.15 67.19 -116.22
CA LEU A 268 103.28 66.95 -117.66
C LEU A 268 103.01 68.19 -118.53
N ASN A 269 102.10 69.09 -118.12
CA ASN A 269 101.64 70.23 -118.95
C ASN A 269 101.60 71.55 -118.16
N PRO A 270 102.62 72.44 -118.28
CA PRO A 270 102.69 73.68 -117.49
C PRO A 270 101.96 74.92 -118.07
N PHE A 271 101.39 74.83 -119.28
CA PHE A 271 100.81 76.00 -119.98
C PHE A 271 99.51 75.64 -120.73
N ASP A 272 98.37 75.73 -120.03
CA ASP A 272 97.09 76.14 -120.62
C ASP A 272 96.28 76.89 -119.54
N SER A 273 96.09 78.21 -119.68
CA SER A 273 94.94 78.80 -120.38
C SER A 273 93.64 78.60 -119.59
N VAL A 274 93.43 79.29 -118.47
CA VAL A 274 92.96 80.70 -118.43
C VAL A 274 91.79 80.92 -119.39
N GLY A 275 90.56 80.65 -118.92
CA GLY A 275 89.37 80.74 -119.77
C GLY A 275 88.05 80.32 -119.13
N ASN A 276 87.69 80.89 -117.98
CA ASN A 276 86.31 81.23 -117.57
C ASN A 276 86.28 81.74 -116.11
N LEU A 277 86.05 83.05 -115.95
CA LEU A 277 85.73 83.70 -114.68
C LEU A 277 84.80 84.87 -114.95
N GLU A 278 83.49 84.62 -115.01
CA GLU A 278 82.48 85.67 -114.94
C GLU A 278 81.12 85.11 -114.48
N LEU A 279 80.22 86.01 -114.04
CA LEU A 279 78.88 85.74 -113.50
C LEU A 279 78.84 85.05 -112.13
N HIS A 280 79.14 85.84 -111.09
CA HIS A 280 78.56 85.70 -109.76
C HIS A 280 78.12 87.10 -109.27
N LEU A 281 77.12 87.14 -108.37
CA LEU A 281 76.61 88.33 -107.65
C LEU A 281 75.73 89.35 -108.42
N GLU A 282 74.42 89.32 -108.13
CA GLU A 282 73.65 90.46 -107.58
C GLU A 282 72.48 89.85 -106.76
N GLN A 283 72.47 90.09 -105.43
CA GLN A 283 71.53 90.96 -104.70
C GLN A 283 70.05 90.48 -104.72
N LEU A 284 69.42 90.03 -103.62
CA LEU A 284 69.22 90.53 -102.24
C LEU A 284 67.87 91.23 -102.02
N ASP A 285 66.99 90.49 -101.33
CA ASP A 285 66.21 90.91 -100.13
C ASP A 285 64.73 91.39 -100.20
N ASP A 286 64.04 90.96 -99.13
CA ASP A 286 62.81 91.39 -98.43
C ASP A 286 61.40 91.54 -99.06
N SER A 287 60.43 90.94 -98.32
CA SER A 287 59.00 91.29 -98.14
C SER A 287 57.98 91.21 -99.30
N GLY A 288 56.73 90.82 -98.96
CA GLY A 288 55.53 91.32 -99.67
C GLY A 288 54.44 90.34 -100.15
N ASP A 289 53.56 89.91 -99.23
CA ASP A 289 52.08 89.82 -99.35
C ASP A 289 51.34 89.06 -100.50
N SER A 290 50.26 88.36 -100.11
CA SER A 290 49.02 87.98 -100.83
C SER A 290 49.01 87.44 -102.28
N GLY A 291 48.30 86.31 -102.50
CA GLY A 291 47.51 86.22 -103.74
C GLY A 291 47.01 84.89 -104.35
N GLY A 292 46.94 83.75 -103.65
CA GLY A 292 46.32 82.51 -104.17
C GLY A 292 47.13 81.74 -105.24
N GLY A 293 46.95 80.43 -105.46
CA GLY A 293 46.06 79.47 -104.80
C GLY A 293 45.41 78.49 -105.80
N GLN A 294 45.24 77.21 -105.43
CA GLN A 294 44.04 76.38 -105.69
C GLN A 294 44.29 74.85 -105.56
N ARG A 295 43.68 74.22 -104.53
CA ARG A 295 43.29 72.77 -104.38
C ARG A 295 44.43 71.74 -104.24
N SER A 296 44.27 70.64 -103.48
CA SER A 296 43.12 70.13 -102.69
C SER A 296 43.65 69.16 -101.59
N SER A 297 43.34 69.34 -100.30
CA SER A 297 42.18 68.82 -99.51
C SER A 297 42.22 67.31 -99.20
N GLU A 298 41.85 66.75 -98.04
CA GLU A 298 41.35 67.21 -96.70
C GLU A 298 41.36 65.95 -95.76
N ASP A 299 41.18 65.89 -94.42
CA ASP A 299 41.66 66.61 -93.19
C ASP A 299 40.96 65.92 -91.94
N GLN A 300 41.36 65.93 -90.65
CA GLN A 300 42.54 66.38 -89.86
C GLN A 300 42.52 65.76 -88.39
N GLU A 301 43.68 65.28 -87.88
CA GLU A 301 44.23 65.17 -86.48
C GLU A 301 43.53 64.55 -85.21
N HIS A 302 44.42 64.06 -84.30
CA HIS A 302 44.54 63.94 -82.82
C HIS A 302 43.39 64.09 -81.75
N ASP A 303 43.54 63.23 -80.71
CA ASP A 303 43.43 63.37 -79.21
C ASP A 303 42.15 63.77 -78.43
N GLN A 304 41.96 63.04 -77.30
CA GLN A 304 41.42 63.38 -75.94
C GLN A 304 40.00 64.03 -75.83
N ASP A 305 39.10 63.73 -74.87
CA ASP A 305 39.24 63.40 -73.44
C ASP A 305 37.96 62.70 -72.85
N SER A 306 38.03 62.21 -71.60
CA SER A 306 36.99 62.03 -70.55
C SER A 306 35.48 61.85 -70.87
N GLY A 307 34.86 60.81 -70.30
CA GLY A 307 33.40 60.73 -70.12
C GLY A 307 32.89 59.45 -69.43
N TYR A 308 32.08 59.58 -68.37
CA TYR A 308 31.60 58.45 -67.54
C TYR A 308 30.07 58.24 -67.63
N ASN A 309 29.67 56.96 -67.59
CA ASN A 309 28.45 56.40 -66.97
C ASN A 309 27.09 56.26 -67.71
N ASN A 310 26.45 55.13 -67.36
CA ASN A 310 25.01 54.75 -67.42
C ASN A 310 24.35 54.35 -68.75
N GLY A 311 23.56 53.26 -68.68
CA GLY A 311 22.73 52.70 -69.77
C GLY A 311 21.23 52.97 -69.58
N PRO A 312 20.36 52.19 -70.28
CA PRO A 312 19.51 51.23 -69.54
C PRO A 312 19.30 49.90 -70.29
N GLY A 313 18.50 48.98 -69.73
CA GLY A 313 18.22 47.66 -70.31
C GLY A 313 16.73 47.28 -70.42
N SER A 314 16.48 46.12 -71.02
CA SER A 314 15.21 45.35 -71.11
C SER A 314 15.60 43.88 -71.35
N GLY A 315 14.99 42.83 -70.81
CA GLY A 315 13.61 42.38 -71.01
C GLY A 315 13.50 41.54 -72.30
N CYS A 316 13.06 40.27 -72.33
CA CYS A 316 12.44 39.40 -71.32
C CYS A 316 12.76 37.89 -71.58
N ALA A 317 12.34 37.01 -70.66
CA ALA A 317 12.21 35.55 -70.87
C ALA A 317 10.88 35.20 -71.60
N PRO A 318 10.41 33.93 -71.76
CA PRO A 318 10.97 32.62 -71.37
C PRO A 318 10.82 31.47 -72.42
N THR A 319 11.30 30.25 -72.12
CA THR A 319 10.50 28.98 -72.08
C THR A 319 11.37 27.70 -71.96
N ASN A 320 10.81 26.68 -71.28
CA ASN A 320 11.22 25.26 -71.31
C ASN A 320 10.40 24.54 -72.43
N PRO A 321 10.72 23.31 -72.94
CA PRO A 321 11.34 22.20 -72.20
C PRO A 321 12.32 21.25 -72.96
N ASN A 322 12.79 20.22 -72.23
CA ASN A 322 13.33 18.90 -72.65
C ASN A 322 12.40 18.17 -73.68
N PRO A 323 12.77 17.06 -74.41
CA PRO A 323 13.91 16.15 -74.20
C PRO A 323 14.59 15.42 -75.41
N LYS A 324 15.67 14.66 -75.13
CA LYS A 324 16.14 13.37 -75.75
C LYS A 324 16.22 13.18 -77.29
N ALA A 325 17.44 12.92 -77.81
CA ALA A 325 17.69 11.98 -78.93
C ALA A 325 19.19 11.54 -79.04
N ASN A 326 19.48 10.45 -79.76
CA ASN A 326 20.82 9.86 -79.98
C ASN A 326 21.30 9.98 -81.45
N GLY A 327 22.63 10.00 -81.68
CA GLY A 327 23.31 9.87 -83.00
C GLY A 327 24.53 10.81 -83.08
N HIS A 328 25.81 10.41 -83.19
CA HIS A 328 26.48 9.41 -84.07
C HIS A 328 26.38 9.84 -85.56
N VAL A 329 27.44 10.04 -86.37
CA VAL A 329 28.80 9.44 -86.51
C VAL A 329 29.79 10.58 -86.94
N GLN A 330 31.10 10.65 -86.63
CA GLN A 330 32.30 9.90 -87.08
C GLN A 330 33.45 10.15 -86.04
N ARG A 331 34.40 9.25 -85.71
CA ARG A 331 35.38 8.44 -86.49
C ARG A 331 36.36 9.33 -87.28
N PHE A 332 37.67 9.08 -87.31
CA PHE A 332 38.36 7.79 -87.56
C PHE A 332 39.41 7.37 -86.51
N SER A 333 40.09 6.24 -86.74
CA SER A 333 40.97 5.56 -85.77
C SER A 333 42.10 4.77 -86.46
N THR A 334 43.31 4.81 -85.88
CA THR A 334 44.43 3.85 -86.08
C THR A 334 45.06 3.75 -87.49
N PRO A 335 46.32 3.29 -87.58
CA PRO A 335 46.55 1.85 -87.77
C PRO A 335 47.50 1.24 -86.71
N ARG A 336 48.08 0.06 -87.00
CA ARG A 336 48.52 -0.95 -86.01
C ARG A 336 49.91 -1.53 -86.37
N ASN A 337 50.66 -1.94 -85.33
CA ASN A 337 51.74 -2.95 -85.32
C ASN A 337 53.01 -2.71 -86.17
N SER A 338 54.20 -3.19 -85.77
CA SER A 338 54.74 -3.67 -84.47
C SER A 338 56.30 -3.70 -84.59
N ASP A 339 57.17 -4.29 -83.78
CA ASP A 339 57.08 -5.30 -82.70
C ASP A 339 58.34 -5.25 -81.78
N VAL A 340 58.48 -6.22 -80.86
CA VAL A 340 59.61 -6.45 -79.91
C VAL A 340 59.92 -5.27 -78.95
N PHE A 341 59.79 -5.38 -77.62
CA PHE A 341 60.35 -6.43 -76.75
C PHE A 341 59.68 -6.54 -75.37
N LEU A 342 59.81 -7.71 -74.74
CA LEU A 342 59.58 -8.06 -73.31
C LEU A 342 58.13 -8.10 -72.74
N ARG A 343 57.92 -9.11 -71.88
CA ARG A 343 56.73 -9.46 -71.08
C ARG A 343 57.23 -9.80 -69.64
N PRO A 344 56.42 -9.74 -68.57
CA PRO A 344 55.37 -10.74 -68.25
C PRO A 344 54.02 -10.09 -67.88
N ALA A 345 52.86 -10.61 -68.31
CA ALA A 345 52.10 -11.78 -67.79
C ALA A 345 51.16 -11.44 -66.59
N PRO A 346 49.94 -12.02 -66.52
CA PRO A 346 48.82 -11.43 -65.76
C PRO A 346 48.79 -11.78 -64.26
N GLY A 347 48.36 -10.83 -63.44
CA GLY A 347 48.20 -10.99 -61.99
C GLY A 347 46.76 -11.24 -61.55
N LEU A 348 46.57 -12.21 -60.66
CA LEU A 348 45.29 -12.66 -60.06
C LEU A 348 44.52 -11.57 -59.28
N VAL A 349 45.11 -10.38 -59.11
CA VAL A 349 44.58 -9.24 -58.36
C VAL A 349 43.43 -8.53 -59.10
N SER A 350 43.40 -8.58 -60.43
CA SER A 350 42.42 -7.85 -61.24
C SER A 350 40.98 -8.37 -61.07
N ASP A 351 40.78 -9.69 -61.02
CA ASP A 351 39.45 -10.28 -60.80
C ASP A 351 38.98 -10.08 -59.35
N LEU A 352 39.88 -10.27 -58.37
CA LEU A 352 39.54 -10.14 -56.96
C LEU A 352 39.12 -8.70 -56.60
N LEU A 353 39.77 -7.67 -57.16
CA LEU A 353 39.33 -6.29 -57.04
C LEU A 353 37.99 -6.06 -57.76
N SER A 354 37.80 -6.66 -58.95
CA SER A 354 36.56 -6.50 -59.72
C SER A 354 35.35 -7.10 -58.99
N GLU A 355 35.46 -8.29 -58.40
CA GLU A 355 34.39 -8.90 -57.62
C GLU A 355 34.11 -8.14 -56.32
N LEU A 356 35.16 -7.73 -55.58
CA LEU A 356 35.02 -6.96 -54.34
C LEU A 356 34.29 -5.63 -54.61
N HIS A 357 34.80 -4.83 -55.56
CA HIS A 357 34.19 -3.57 -55.96
C HIS A 357 32.78 -3.73 -56.54
N LEU A 358 32.47 -4.84 -57.22
CA LEU A 358 31.10 -5.09 -57.68
C LEU A 358 30.16 -5.35 -56.49
N SER A 359 30.59 -6.16 -55.50
CA SER A 359 29.80 -6.44 -54.30
C SER A 359 29.56 -5.18 -53.46
N ASP A 360 30.58 -4.34 -53.30
CA ASP A 360 30.47 -3.10 -52.51
C ASP A 360 29.73 -2.00 -53.28
N SER A 361 29.87 -1.91 -54.61
CA SER A 361 29.03 -1.04 -55.44
C SER A 361 27.55 -1.44 -55.37
N GLN A 362 27.24 -2.73 -55.27
CA GLN A 362 25.86 -3.19 -55.07
C GLN A 362 25.32 -2.85 -53.67
N LYS A 363 26.11 -3.06 -52.60
CA LYS A 363 25.76 -2.62 -51.23
C LYS A 363 25.52 -1.11 -51.16
N LEU A 364 26.43 -0.31 -51.72
CA LEU A 364 26.33 1.16 -51.77
C LEU A 364 25.09 1.61 -52.55
N LYS A 365 24.75 0.96 -53.68
CA LYS A 365 23.50 1.24 -54.41
C LYS A 365 22.26 0.86 -53.60
N GLN A 366 22.29 -0.24 -52.85
CA GLN A 366 21.18 -0.65 -52.01
C GLN A 366 21.00 0.28 -50.80
N GLN A 367 22.09 0.75 -50.20
CA GLN A 367 22.11 1.78 -49.15
C GLN A 367 21.63 3.13 -49.68
N LEU A 368 22.05 3.56 -50.88
CA LEU A 368 21.56 4.76 -51.54
C LEU A 368 20.04 4.69 -51.77
N MET A 369 19.55 3.59 -52.37
CA MET A 369 18.12 3.36 -52.58
C MET A 369 17.33 3.30 -51.27
N GLN A 370 17.95 2.92 -50.14
CA GLN A 370 17.31 2.96 -48.83
C GLN A 370 17.28 4.39 -48.28
N ALA A 371 18.42 5.09 -48.30
CA ALA A 371 18.51 6.50 -47.91
C ALA A 371 17.62 7.42 -48.74
N GLU A 372 17.38 7.13 -50.03
CA GLU A 372 16.42 7.84 -50.87
C GLU A 372 14.97 7.63 -50.39
N ARG A 373 14.59 6.40 -50.01
CA ARG A 373 13.27 6.13 -49.43
C ARG A 373 13.11 6.82 -48.07
N ASP A 374 14.10 6.70 -47.20
CA ASP A 374 14.08 7.32 -45.87
C ASP A 374 14.08 8.85 -45.98
N LYS A 375 14.79 9.43 -46.96
CA LYS A 375 14.71 10.85 -47.33
C LYS A 375 13.31 11.25 -47.80
N THR A 376 12.62 10.44 -48.60
CA THR A 376 11.22 10.75 -48.99
C THR A 376 10.26 10.61 -47.80
N GLY A 377 10.44 9.64 -46.92
CA GLY A 377 9.66 9.50 -45.68
C GLY A 377 9.87 10.70 -44.76
N LEU A 378 11.13 11.08 -44.53
CA LEU A 378 11.50 12.26 -43.74
C LEU A 378 10.95 13.55 -44.37
N ALA A 379 11.07 13.74 -45.69
CA ALA A 379 10.51 14.90 -46.38
C ALA A 379 8.99 15.02 -46.18
N ASN A 380 8.25 13.90 -46.26
CA ASN A 380 6.82 13.88 -45.98
C ASN A 380 6.53 14.26 -44.52
N THR A 381 7.25 13.66 -43.54
CA THR A 381 7.06 14.02 -42.12
C THR A 381 7.44 15.47 -41.81
N VAL A 382 8.43 16.04 -42.51
CA VAL A 382 8.79 17.46 -42.42
C VAL A 382 7.68 18.33 -43.01
N GLN A 383 7.07 17.94 -44.12
CA GLN A 383 5.92 18.64 -44.71
C GLN A 383 4.69 18.59 -43.80
N ASP A 384 4.40 17.44 -43.18
CA ASP A 384 3.30 17.30 -42.21
C ASP A 384 3.56 18.12 -40.93
N LEU A 385 4.79 18.13 -40.42
CA LEU A 385 5.19 18.96 -39.27
C LEU A 385 5.20 20.45 -39.60
N GLN A 386 5.60 20.85 -40.81
CA GLN A 386 5.48 22.23 -41.31
C GLN A 386 4.02 22.66 -41.37
N ARG A 387 3.13 21.81 -41.92
CA ARG A 387 1.68 22.06 -41.94
C ARG A 387 1.07 22.15 -40.54
N GLN A 388 1.49 21.30 -39.60
CA GLN A 388 1.06 21.40 -38.21
C GLN A 388 1.58 22.67 -37.54
N LEU A 389 2.82 23.08 -37.84
CA LEU A 389 3.41 24.32 -37.35
C LEU A 389 2.64 25.54 -37.89
N GLU A 390 2.38 25.61 -39.20
CA GLU A 390 1.58 26.65 -39.86
C GLU A 390 0.18 26.78 -39.21
N LEU A 391 -0.53 25.66 -39.03
CA LEU A 391 -1.84 25.66 -38.36
C LEU A 391 -1.75 26.12 -36.90
N SER A 392 -0.68 25.75 -36.18
CA SER A 392 -0.46 26.21 -34.80
C SER A 392 -0.10 27.69 -34.72
N GLN A 393 0.67 28.20 -35.70
CA GLN A 393 1.05 29.61 -35.81
C GLN A 393 -0.15 30.48 -36.19
N GLN A 394 -1.01 30.01 -37.10
CA GLN A 394 -2.26 30.69 -37.44
C GLN A 394 -3.22 30.74 -36.24
N ALA A 395 -3.38 29.62 -35.50
CA ALA A 395 -4.18 29.60 -34.29
C ALA A 395 -3.59 30.47 -33.16
N PHE A 396 -2.26 30.64 -33.12
CA PHE A 396 -1.58 31.53 -32.18
C PHE A 396 -1.72 33.00 -32.58
N SER A 397 -1.53 33.37 -33.86
CA SER A 397 -1.73 34.74 -34.32
C SER A 397 -3.18 35.18 -34.15
N GLU A 398 -4.14 34.30 -34.45
CA GLU A 398 -5.55 34.50 -34.12
C GLU A 398 -5.78 34.79 -32.62
N GLN A 399 -5.00 34.18 -31.73
CA GLN A 399 -5.11 34.39 -30.29
C GLN A 399 -4.37 35.67 -29.85
N GLU A 400 -3.24 36.02 -30.49
CA GLU A 400 -2.56 37.30 -30.31
C GLU A 400 -3.39 38.48 -30.79
N ASP A 401 -4.09 38.37 -31.93
CA ASP A 401 -5.05 39.39 -32.41
C ASP A 401 -6.20 39.59 -31.42
N LYS A 402 -6.76 38.50 -30.90
CA LYS A 402 -7.82 38.53 -29.87
C LYS A 402 -7.30 39.17 -28.56
N VAL A 403 -6.08 38.84 -28.12
CA VAL A 403 -5.45 39.43 -26.92
C VAL A 403 -5.04 40.89 -27.15
N GLY A 404 -4.56 41.25 -28.34
CA GLY A 404 -4.22 42.61 -28.74
C GLY A 404 -5.44 43.52 -28.78
N SER A 405 -6.54 43.05 -29.38
CA SER A 405 -7.83 43.74 -29.37
C SER A 405 -8.37 43.91 -27.94
N LEU A 406 -8.33 42.88 -27.10
CA LEU A 406 -8.70 42.98 -25.69
C LEU A 406 -7.77 43.91 -24.88
N THR A 407 -6.48 43.96 -25.20
CA THR A 407 -5.52 44.88 -24.58
C THR A 407 -5.80 46.32 -24.99
N GLN A 408 -6.01 46.62 -26.29
CA GLN A 408 -6.42 47.96 -26.74
C GLN A 408 -7.76 48.40 -26.14
N GLN A 409 -8.73 47.49 -26.02
CA GLN A 409 -9.99 47.78 -25.32
C GLN A 409 -9.77 48.09 -23.83
N LEU A 410 -8.87 47.36 -23.16
CA LEU A 410 -8.53 47.60 -21.75
C LEU A 410 -7.78 48.93 -21.56
N GLU A 411 -6.81 49.24 -22.42
CA GLU A 411 -6.08 50.51 -22.41
C GLU A 411 -7.01 51.70 -22.71
N ALA A 412 -7.89 51.59 -23.71
CA ALA A 412 -8.89 52.61 -24.01
C ALA A 412 -9.84 52.84 -22.81
N VAL A 413 -10.29 51.78 -22.15
CA VAL A 413 -11.09 51.87 -20.92
C VAL A 413 -10.28 52.47 -19.76
N GLN A 414 -8.98 52.20 -19.64
CA GLN A 414 -8.11 52.78 -18.61
C GLN A 414 -7.85 54.27 -18.85
N LEU A 415 -7.57 54.69 -20.09
CA LEU A 415 -7.49 56.11 -20.47
C LEU A 415 -8.81 56.84 -20.18
N GLN A 416 -9.95 56.26 -20.58
CA GLN A 416 -11.25 56.88 -20.35
C GLN A 416 -11.62 56.95 -18.85
N LYS A 417 -11.13 56.03 -18.03
CA LYS A 417 -11.33 56.02 -16.57
C LYS A 417 -10.49 57.08 -15.82
N HIS A 418 -9.54 57.72 -16.49
CA HIS A 418 -8.76 58.82 -15.92
C HIS A 418 -9.44 60.20 -16.07
N ILE A 419 -10.61 60.26 -16.71
CA ILE A 419 -11.40 61.48 -16.92
C ILE A 419 -12.77 61.32 -16.23
N LEU A 420 -13.02 62.17 -15.21
CA LEU A 420 -14.22 62.32 -14.36
C LEU A 420 -14.32 61.38 -13.11
N PRO A 421 -14.40 61.94 -11.88
CA PRO A 421 -14.44 61.18 -10.63
C PRO A 421 -15.86 60.94 -10.05
N GLN A 422 -15.94 60.14 -8.98
CA GLN A 422 -17.15 59.94 -8.17
C GLN A 422 -17.61 61.25 -7.51
N GLY A 423 -18.92 61.52 -7.50
CA GLY A 423 -19.50 62.69 -6.82
C GLY A 423 -20.22 62.36 -5.50
N LYS A 424 -20.28 63.35 -4.59
CA LYS A 424 -21.35 63.51 -3.57
C LYS A 424 -21.31 64.88 -2.87
N ALA A 425 -22.48 65.26 -2.34
CA ALA A 425 -22.74 66.24 -1.28
C ALA A 425 -22.70 67.77 -1.57
N ALA A 426 -23.89 68.30 -1.87
CA ALA A 426 -24.63 69.33 -1.10
C ALA A 426 -24.19 70.81 -1.03
N GLY A 427 -25.21 71.69 -1.16
CA GLY A 427 -25.19 73.15 -0.91
C GLY A 427 -25.01 74.00 -2.18
N ASP A 428 -25.53 75.22 -2.30
CA ASP A 428 -26.66 75.93 -1.65
C ASP A 428 -26.96 77.19 -2.51
N ARG A 429 -28.19 77.74 -2.45
CA ARG A 429 -28.59 79.12 -2.80
C ARG A 429 -28.22 79.78 -4.16
N GLY A 430 -29.27 80.14 -4.91
CA GLY A 430 -29.36 81.36 -5.75
C GLY A 430 -28.51 81.41 -7.03
N ASP A 431 -28.63 82.43 -7.88
CA ASP A 431 -29.73 83.39 -8.10
C ASP A 431 -29.74 83.74 -9.61
N GLY A 432 -30.78 84.42 -10.11
CA GLY A 432 -30.97 84.68 -11.54
C GLY A 432 -30.31 85.93 -12.10
N SER A 433 -30.84 86.36 -13.25
CA SER A 433 -30.57 87.62 -13.96
C SER A 433 -29.38 87.68 -14.92
N SER A 434 -29.72 87.61 -16.22
CA SER A 434 -29.28 88.52 -17.30
C SER A 434 -27.90 89.20 -17.21
N ARG A 435 -27.08 88.98 -18.24
CA ARG A 435 -26.49 90.10 -18.99
C ARG A 435 -26.13 89.76 -20.43
N THR A 436 -26.57 90.60 -21.34
CA THR A 436 -25.98 90.81 -22.66
C THR A 436 -24.53 91.28 -22.53
N LEU A 437 -23.71 90.93 -23.53
CA LEU A 437 -22.67 91.82 -24.03
C LEU A 437 -22.40 91.49 -25.51
N GLU A 438 -22.47 92.51 -26.35
CA GLU A 438 -22.16 92.42 -27.78
C GLU A 438 -20.65 92.62 -27.99
N ASN A 439 -20.06 91.86 -28.92
CA ASN A 439 -18.90 92.19 -29.77
C ASN A 439 -18.49 90.90 -30.53
N GLY A 440 -18.12 90.93 -31.81
CA GLY A 440 -18.12 92.07 -32.73
C GLY A 440 -17.01 91.93 -33.78
N ALA A 441 -17.41 92.01 -35.06
CA ALA A 441 -16.56 91.96 -36.27
C ALA A 441 -15.93 90.59 -36.64
N ASP A 442 -15.60 90.51 -37.93
CA ASP A 442 -14.84 89.51 -38.69
C ASP A 442 -15.46 88.08 -38.73
N ASP A 443 -16.25 87.76 -39.76
CA ASP A 443 -15.82 87.46 -41.15
C ASP A 443 -14.92 86.21 -41.25
N TYR A 444 -15.56 85.06 -41.50
CA TYR A 444 -15.15 84.01 -42.46
C TYR A 444 -16.19 82.89 -42.44
N ASP A 445 -17.22 83.01 -43.28
CA ASP A 445 -18.26 82.00 -43.43
C ASP A 445 -17.73 80.78 -44.21
N TYR A 446 -17.26 79.77 -43.48
CA TYR A 446 -16.88 78.49 -44.06
C TYR A 446 -18.14 77.66 -44.33
N GLU A 447 -18.66 77.74 -45.56
CA GLU A 447 -19.64 76.80 -46.11
C GLU A 447 -19.08 75.36 -46.07
N LEU A 448 -19.25 74.68 -44.95
CA LEU A 448 -19.10 73.23 -44.87
C LEU A 448 -20.22 72.59 -45.69
N ASP A 449 -19.88 72.09 -46.88
CA ASP A 449 -20.80 71.37 -47.80
C ASP A 449 -21.77 70.49 -47.01
N VAL A 450 -23.07 70.64 -47.26
CA VAL A 450 -24.13 69.87 -46.58
C VAL A 450 -23.88 68.36 -46.70
N LYS A 451 -23.23 67.91 -47.78
CA LYS A 451 -22.82 66.50 -47.94
C LYS A 451 -21.74 66.08 -46.94
N SER A 452 -20.86 67.01 -46.53
CA SER A 452 -19.85 66.79 -45.51
C SER A 452 -20.47 66.63 -44.12
N THR A 453 -21.47 67.45 -43.78
CA THR A 453 -22.20 67.32 -42.50
C THR A 453 -23.09 66.09 -42.48
N GLU A 454 -23.78 65.75 -43.57
CA GLU A 454 -24.52 64.48 -43.72
C GLU A 454 -23.61 63.24 -43.61
N VAL A 455 -22.43 63.25 -44.24
CA VAL A 455 -21.43 62.16 -44.13
C VAL A 455 -20.86 62.08 -42.72
N LEU A 456 -20.65 63.20 -42.04
CA LEU A 456 -20.23 63.22 -40.63
C LEU A 456 -21.31 62.63 -39.72
N GLU A 457 -22.58 63.02 -39.89
CA GLU A 457 -23.71 62.43 -39.18
C GLU A 457 -23.84 60.93 -39.44
N ALA A 458 -23.70 60.48 -40.70
CA ALA A 458 -23.77 59.06 -41.05
C ALA A 458 -22.65 58.26 -40.36
N ARG A 459 -21.42 58.80 -40.33
CA ARG A 459 -20.29 58.20 -39.59
C ARG A 459 -20.54 58.18 -38.09
N MET A 460 -21.10 59.24 -37.51
CA MET A 460 -21.46 59.29 -36.08
C MET A 460 -22.58 58.31 -35.72
N LYS A 461 -23.56 58.11 -36.61
CA LYS A 461 -24.63 57.10 -36.45
C LYS A 461 -24.06 55.68 -36.51
N ALA A 462 -23.22 55.38 -37.50
CA ALA A 462 -22.54 54.08 -37.60
C ALA A 462 -21.66 53.78 -36.37
N ALA A 463 -20.81 54.73 -35.95
CA ALA A 463 -20.00 54.60 -34.74
C ALA A 463 -20.87 54.48 -33.46
N GLY A 464 -22.04 55.11 -33.42
CA GLY A 464 -23.02 54.95 -32.35
C GLY A 464 -23.60 53.54 -32.27
N GLU A 465 -23.93 52.93 -33.40
CA GLU A 465 -24.35 51.52 -33.46
C GLU A 465 -23.23 50.55 -33.10
N GLU A 466 -22.00 50.80 -33.53
CA GLU A 466 -20.82 50.00 -33.16
C GLU A 466 -20.53 50.10 -31.66
N LEU A 467 -20.64 51.29 -31.07
CA LEU A 467 -20.55 51.47 -29.61
C LEU A 467 -21.68 50.76 -28.85
N LEU A 468 -22.88 50.63 -29.42
CA LEU A 468 -23.95 49.83 -28.83
C LEU A 468 -23.64 48.32 -28.91
N LYS A 469 -23.20 47.83 -30.08
CA LYS A 469 -22.77 46.43 -30.29
C LYS A 469 -21.64 46.06 -29.32
N LEU A 470 -20.60 46.88 -29.22
CA LEU A 470 -19.48 46.68 -28.28
C LEU A 470 -19.91 46.75 -26.80
N ARG A 471 -20.88 47.59 -26.43
CA ARG A 471 -21.46 47.60 -25.07
C ARG A 471 -22.25 46.31 -24.77
N GLU A 472 -22.98 45.78 -25.74
CA GLU A 472 -23.66 44.49 -25.60
C GLU A 472 -22.68 43.33 -25.52
N GLU A 473 -21.64 43.32 -26.35
CA GLU A 473 -20.56 42.32 -26.31
C GLU A 473 -19.80 42.36 -24.98
N LEU A 474 -19.44 43.54 -24.48
CA LEU A 474 -18.82 43.72 -23.16
C LEU A 474 -19.76 43.26 -22.02
N SER A 475 -21.07 43.52 -22.14
CA SER A 475 -22.09 43.01 -21.21
C SER A 475 -22.20 41.48 -21.26
N GLN A 476 -22.14 40.88 -22.45
CA GLN A 476 -22.10 39.43 -22.62
C GLN A 476 -20.79 38.81 -22.11
N ALA A 477 -19.65 39.44 -22.36
CA ALA A 477 -18.34 39.03 -21.85
C ALA A 477 -18.30 39.09 -20.31
N GLY A 478 -18.81 40.16 -19.71
CA GLY A 478 -18.96 40.28 -18.25
C GLY A 478 -19.86 39.20 -17.65
N LYS A 479 -20.98 38.85 -18.32
CA LYS A 479 -21.83 37.71 -17.92
C LYS A 479 -21.10 36.37 -18.05
N ARG A 480 -20.35 36.14 -19.14
CA ARG A 480 -19.53 34.93 -19.34
C ARG A 480 -18.43 34.80 -18.28
N TYR A 481 -17.73 35.89 -17.98
CA TYR A 481 -16.71 35.95 -16.92
C TYR A 481 -17.31 35.65 -15.55
N SER A 482 -18.41 36.32 -15.17
CA SER A 482 -19.11 36.08 -13.91
C SER A 482 -19.57 34.63 -13.77
N ALA A 483 -20.11 34.04 -14.85
CA ALA A 483 -20.52 32.63 -14.88
C ALA A 483 -19.34 31.63 -14.89
N LEU A 484 -18.14 32.03 -15.30
CA LEU A 484 -16.92 31.24 -15.13
C LEU A 484 -16.41 31.37 -13.69
N GLU A 485 -16.33 32.58 -13.15
CA GLU A 485 -15.88 32.82 -11.77
C GLU A 485 -16.79 32.10 -10.75
N GLN A 486 -18.11 32.14 -10.96
CA GLN A 486 -19.07 31.42 -10.12
C GLN A 486 -18.84 29.90 -10.17
N ARG A 487 -18.54 29.33 -11.34
CA ARG A 487 -18.20 27.90 -11.47
C ARG A 487 -16.88 27.56 -10.77
N CYS A 488 -15.83 28.36 -10.96
CA CYS A 488 -14.55 28.17 -10.25
C CYS A 488 -14.72 28.29 -8.71
N ARG A 489 -15.60 29.18 -8.23
CA ARG A 489 -15.96 29.26 -6.80
C ARG A 489 -16.69 28.00 -6.34
N GLN A 490 -17.69 27.53 -7.08
CA GLN A 490 -18.45 26.30 -6.78
C GLN A 490 -17.55 25.06 -6.78
N GLU A 491 -16.65 24.90 -7.74
CA GLU A 491 -15.66 23.82 -7.76
C GLU A 491 -14.71 23.91 -6.57
N LYS A 492 -14.21 25.11 -6.23
CA LYS A 492 -13.37 25.32 -5.04
C LYS A 492 -14.13 25.04 -3.73
N GLU A 493 -15.44 25.24 -3.68
CA GLU A 493 -16.28 24.86 -2.53
C GLU A 493 -16.52 23.35 -2.48
N ARG A 494 -16.79 22.72 -3.63
CA ARG A 494 -16.90 21.26 -3.78
C ARG A 494 -15.63 20.55 -3.33
N TRP A 495 -14.46 20.92 -3.86
CA TRP A 495 -13.17 20.33 -3.47
C TRP A 495 -12.85 20.54 -1.99
N ARG A 496 -13.29 21.65 -1.38
CA ARG A 496 -13.18 21.86 0.09
C ARG A 496 -14.13 20.96 0.87
N GLY A 497 -15.34 20.73 0.37
CA GLY A 497 -16.30 19.77 0.93
C GLY A 497 -15.76 18.35 0.90
N GLU A 498 -15.32 17.88 -0.27
CA GLU A 498 -14.73 16.55 -0.46
C GLU A 498 -13.46 16.35 0.40
N ALA A 499 -12.58 17.36 0.48
CA ALA A 499 -11.41 17.32 1.37
C ALA A 499 -11.78 17.30 2.86
N HIS A 500 -12.84 18.02 3.27
CA HIS A 500 -13.32 18.00 4.65
C HIS A 500 -13.98 16.67 5.01
N GLU A 501 -14.76 16.09 4.11
CA GLU A 501 -15.38 14.77 4.27
C GLU A 501 -14.32 13.66 4.37
N LEU A 502 -13.27 13.71 3.54
CA LEU A 502 -12.10 12.84 3.67
C LEU A 502 -11.38 13.04 5.01
N ALA A 503 -11.23 14.27 5.48
CA ALA A 503 -10.65 14.56 6.79
C ALA A 503 -11.52 14.09 7.98
N GLU A 504 -12.86 14.08 7.86
CA GLU A 504 -13.75 13.44 8.82
C GLU A 504 -13.61 11.91 8.78
N LYS A 505 -13.62 11.29 7.60
CA LYS A 505 -13.43 9.83 7.43
C LYS A 505 -12.11 9.35 8.02
N ILE A 506 -11.02 10.09 7.82
CA ILE A 506 -9.71 9.82 8.44
C ILE A 506 -9.80 9.93 9.97
N ARG A 507 -10.41 10.99 10.51
CA ARG A 507 -10.59 11.14 11.97
C ARG A 507 -11.47 10.05 12.58
N GLN A 508 -12.51 9.60 11.88
CA GLN A 508 -13.36 8.50 12.31
C GLN A 508 -12.59 7.17 12.31
N CYS A 509 -11.77 6.91 11.28
CA CYS A 509 -10.92 5.72 11.20
C CYS A 509 -9.84 5.69 12.30
N ILE A 510 -9.21 6.84 12.59
CA ILE A 510 -8.28 6.99 13.74
C ILE A 510 -9.01 6.72 15.07
N LYS A 511 -10.26 7.20 15.21
CA LYS A 511 -11.06 6.97 16.41
C LYS A 511 -11.43 5.49 16.60
N SER A 512 -11.88 4.80 15.54
CA SER A 512 -12.20 3.37 15.63
C SER A 512 -10.94 2.54 15.90
N SER A 513 -9.85 2.79 15.16
CA SER A 513 -8.57 2.11 15.38
C SER A 513 -8.03 2.29 16.80
N ARG A 514 -8.25 3.46 17.42
CA ARG A 514 -7.95 3.67 18.84
C ARG A 514 -8.84 2.83 19.77
N GLN A 515 -10.15 2.76 19.50
CA GLN A 515 -11.08 1.93 20.30
C GLN A 515 -10.76 0.43 20.16
N ASP A 516 -10.39 -0.01 18.96
CA ASP A 516 -9.92 -1.39 18.71
C ASP A 516 -8.63 -1.67 19.50
N GLN A 517 -7.66 -0.74 19.49
CA GLN A 517 -6.42 -0.86 20.26
C GLN A 517 -6.67 -0.85 21.77
N GLU A 518 -7.60 -0.03 22.27
CA GLU A 518 -8.03 -0.03 23.67
C GLU A 518 -8.68 -1.37 24.04
N ARG A 519 -9.55 -1.95 23.20
CA ARG A 519 -10.17 -3.27 23.43
C ARG A 519 -9.18 -4.43 23.33
N ILE A 520 -8.19 -4.37 22.43
CA ILE A 520 -7.07 -5.34 22.39
C ILE A 520 -6.30 -5.28 23.73
N SER A 521 -5.99 -4.08 24.21
CA SER A 521 -5.31 -3.89 25.50
C SER A 521 -6.16 -4.25 26.74
N GLU A 522 -7.46 -4.48 26.60
CA GLU A 522 -8.30 -5.12 27.62
C GLU A 522 -8.22 -6.65 27.51
N LEU A 523 -8.41 -7.20 26.31
CA LEU A 523 -8.33 -8.64 26.05
C LEU A 523 -6.96 -9.22 26.43
N GLU A 524 -5.86 -8.49 26.21
CA GLU A 524 -4.51 -8.88 26.66
C GLU A 524 -4.41 -8.98 28.19
N LYS A 525 -5.12 -8.11 28.94
CA LYS A 525 -5.18 -8.17 30.42
C LYS A 525 -6.08 -9.30 30.88
N GLU A 526 -7.23 -9.53 30.24
CA GLU A 526 -8.14 -10.66 30.51
C GLU A 526 -7.41 -11.99 30.30
N ILE A 527 -6.68 -12.14 29.18
CA ILE A 527 -5.84 -13.31 28.88
C ILE A 527 -4.67 -13.42 29.88
N GLY A 528 -4.01 -12.31 30.22
CA GLY A 528 -2.93 -12.29 31.22
C GLY A 528 -3.37 -12.76 32.61
N ALA A 529 -4.52 -12.27 33.07
CA ALA A 529 -5.13 -12.69 34.34
C ALA A 529 -5.55 -14.17 34.30
N THR A 530 -6.21 -14.61 33.23
CA THR A 530 -6.63 -16.01 33.04
C THR A 530 -5.41 -16.95 33.01
N ARG A 531 -4.34 -16.56 32.30
CA ARG A 531 -3.07 -17.29 32.27
C ARG A 531 -2.43 -17.38 33.65
N LYS A 532 -2.49 -16.31 34.45
CA LYS A 532 -1.97 -16.34 35.83
C LYS A 532 -2.77 -17.32 36.69
N VAL A 533 -4.10 -17.28 36.65
CA VAL A 533 -4.95 -18.24 37.39
C VAL A 533 -4.66 -19.69 36.95
N ALA A 534 -4.41 -19.92 35.66
CA ALA A 534 -3.98 -21.23 35.16
C ALA A 534 -2.60 -21.66 35.71
N THR A 535 -1.61 -20.78 35.79
CA THR A 535 -0.30 -21.13 36.39
C THR A 535 -0.36 -21.30 37.91
N ASP A 536 -1.17 -20.50 38.60
CA ASP A 536 -1.33 -20.56 40.06
C ASP A 536 -2.05 -21.87 40.45
N SER A 537 -3.13 -22.23 39.75
CA SER A 537 -3.86 -23.50 39.96
C SER A 537 -3.04 -24.74 39.54
N GLU A 538 -2.20 -24.64 38.51
CA GLU A 538 -1.22 -25.67 38.15
C GLU A 538 -0.14 -25.86 39.22
N GLY A 539 0.33 -24.77 39.85
CA GLY A 539 1.22 -24.84 41.01
C GLY A 539 0.59 -25.59 42.16
N HIS A 540 -0.66 -25.25 42.53
CA HIS A 540 -1.42 -25.97 43.56
C HIS A 540 -1.65 -27.45 43.21
N LEU A 541 -1.95 -27.76 41.94
CA LEU A 541 -2.11 -29.14 41.47
C LEU A 541 -0.80 -29.94 41.52
N SER A 542 0.34 -29.29 41.31
CA SER A 542 1.68 -29.92 41.39
C SER A 542 2.02 -30.27 42.84
N VAL A 543 1.85 -29.32 43.77
CA VAL A 543 2.06 -29.53 45.22
C VAL A 543 1.14 -30.65 45.74
N ALA A 544 -0.14 -30.64 45.35
CA ALA A 544 -1.07 -31.71 45.75
C ALA A 544 -0.69 -33.10 45.19
N GLN A 545 -0.02 -33.18 44.03
CA GLN A 545 0.54 -34.44 43.53
C GLN A 545 1.78 -34.87 44.31
N GLU A 546 2.65 -33.93 44.70
CA GLU A 546 3.85 -34.21 45.52
C GLU A 546 3.47 -34.70 46.92
N GLU A 547 2.51 -34.05 47.59
CA GLU A 547 1.98 -34.49 48.90
C GLU A 547 1.35 -35.88 48.82
N LEU A 548 0.50 -36.14 47.82
CA LEU A 548 -0.10 -37.46 47.62
C LEU A 548 0.93 -38.54 47.25
N LEU A 549 2.05 -38.18 46.61
CA LEU A 549 3.15 -39.12 46.36
C LEU A 549 3.88 -39.46 47.67
N ALA A 550 4.13 -38.47 48.52
CA ALA A 550 4.70 -38.70 49.85
C ALA A 550 3.80 -39.59 50.73
N PHE A 551 2.50 -39.32 50.81
CA PHE A 551 1.55 -40.18 51.53
C PHE A 551 1.48 -41.61 50.96
N SER A 552 1.62 -41.77 49.64
CA SER A 552 1.68 -43.08 48.98
C SER A 552 2.97 -43.84 49.33
N GLU A 553 4.09 -43.14 49.50
CA GLU A 553 5.35 -43.73 49.95
C GLU A 553 5.32 -44.09 51.45
N GLU A 554 4.79 -43.22 52.31
CA GLU A 554 4.58 -43.49 53.74
C GLU A 554 3.69 -44.72 53.97
N LEU A 555 2.56 -44.82 53.25
CA LEU A 555 1.67 -45.97 53.31
C LEU A 555 2.33 -47.26 52.81
N ALA A 556 3.16 -47.18 51.76
CA ALA A 556 3.93 -48.33 51.27
C ALA A 556 5.00 -48.78 52.29
N ASN A 557 5.68 -47.83 52.93
CA ASN A 557 6.68 -48.09 53.96
C ASN A 557 6.06 -48.70 55.24
N LEU A 558 4.91 -48.16 55.69
CA LEU A 558 4.16 -48.71 56.83
C LEU A 558 3.63 -50.12 56.52
N TYR A 559 3.11 -50.35 55.32
CA TYR A 559 2.69 -51.68 54.86
C TYR A 559 3.87 -52.66 54.83
N HIS A 560 5.02 -52.24 54.30
CA HIS A 560 6.23 -53.06 54.28
C HIS A 560 6.69 -53.43 55.69
N HIS A 561 6.77 -52.45 56.60
CA HIS A 561 7.19 -52.66 58.00
C HIS A 561 6.25 -53.64 58.74
N ILE A 562 4.93 -53.44 58.65
CA ILE A 562 3.94 -54.34 59.27
C ILE A 562 4.06 -55.76 58.72
N CYS A 563 4.25 -55.92 57.40
CA CYS A 563 4.47 -57.21 56.77
C CYS A 563 5.76 -57.90 57.27
N VAL A 564 6.89 -57.18 57.31
CA VAL A 564 8.18 -57.70 57.77
C VAL A 564 8.11 -58.13 59.24
N CYS A 565 7.62 -57.26 60.12
CA CYS A 565 7.51 -57.56 61.56
C CYS A 565 6.57 -58.74 61.90
N ASN A 566 5.71 -59.16 60.98
CA ASN A 566 4.77 -60.26 61.17
C ASN A 566 5.03 -61.46 60.26
N ASN A 567 6.20 -61.53 59.60
CA ASN A 567 6.59 -62.61 58.68
C ASN A 567 5.53 -62.86 57.59
N LEU A 568 5.14 -61.80 56.89
CA LEU A 568 4.27 -61.79 55.72
C LEU A 568 5.03 -61.20 54.53
N THR A 569 4.95 -61.80 53.34
CA THR A 569 5.59 -61.24 52.13
C THR A 569 4.77 -60.05 51.61
N PRO A 570 5.32 -58.81 51.58
CA PRO A 570 4.58 -57.64 51.13
C PRO A 570 4.38 -57.65 49.60
N LYS A 571 3.15 -57.35 49.16
CA LYS A 571 2.82 -57.18 47.73
C LYS A 571 3.30 -55.81 47.23
N ARG A 572 3.62 -55.67 45.94
CA ARG A 572 4.12 -54.40 45.37
C ARG A 572 2.96 -53.53 44.88
N VAL A 573 1.99 -53.27 45.76
CA VAL A 573 0.66 -52.70 45.48
C VAL A 573 0.69 -51.53 44.50
N THR A 574 1.61 -50.57 44.67
CA THR A 574 1.81 -49.43 43.76
C THR A 574 2.18 -49.87 42.34
N LEU A 575 3.22 -50.70 42.19
CA LEU A 575 3.70 -51.18 40.89
C LEU A 575 2.73 -52.15 40.24
N ASP A 576 2.06 -52.98 41.04
CA ASP A 576 1.08 -53.94 40.55
C ASP A 576 -0.19 -53.22 40.06
N TYR A 577 -0.63 -52.13 40.71
CA TYR A 577 -1.71 -51.26 40.19
C TYR A 577 -1.38 -50.66 38.82
N TYR A 578 -0.20 -50.03 38.65
CA TYR A 578 0.19 -49.47 37.35
C TYR A 578 0.44 -50.56 36.29
N ARG A 579 0.91 -51.76 36.69
CA ARG A 579 1.10 -52.92 35.80
C ARG A 579 -0.21 -53.50 35.30
N ASP A 580 -1.21 -53.65 36.16
CA ASP A 580 -2.53 -54.16 35.78
C ASP A 580 -3.32 -53.11 34.99
N GLY A 581 -3.17 -51.82 35.34
CA GLY A 581 -3.66 -50.71 34.52
C GLY A 581 -3.07 -50.70 33.10
N ALA A 582 -1.75 -50.90 32.96
CA ALA A 582 -1.10 -51.00 31.66
C ALA A 582 -1.54 -52.24 30.85
N ARG A 583 -1.87 -53.35 31.50
CA ARG A 583 -2.45 -54.54 30.85
C ARG A 583 -3.87 -54.31 30.35
N GLY A 584 -4.65 -53.47 31.04
CA GLY A 584 -6.04 -53.17 30.70
C GLY A 584 -6.27 -52.39 29.39
N GLN A 585 -5.22 -51.86 28.74
CA GLN A 585 -5.35 -51.06 27.51
C GLN A 585 -4.88 -51.78 26.23
N SER A 586 -4.39 -53.03 26.30
CA SER A 586 -3.79 -53.75 25.16
C SER A 586 -4.47 -55.07 24.78
N GLY A 587 -5.63 -55.41 25.37
CA GLY A 587 -6.34 -56.66 25.09
C GLY A 587 -7.86 -56.48 25.12
N GLY A 588 -8.56 -56.95 24.09
CA GLY A 588 -10.01 -56.81 23.96
C GLY A 588 -10.82 -58.00 24.49
N SER A 589 -12.09 -57.74 24.79
CA SER A 589 -13.22 -58.68 24.94
C SER A 589 -13.24 -59.65 26.15
N GLY A 590 -14.13 -59.33 27.10
CA GLY A 590 -15.04 -60.30 27.73
C GLY A 590 -14.66 -60.80 29.14
N GLY A 591 -15.59 -60.69 30.11
CA GLY A 591 -15.37 -61.22 31.47
C GLY A 591 -16.27 -60.70 32.58
N ARG A 592 -17.59 -60.91 32.44
CA ARG A 592 -18.69 -60.67 33.41
C ARG A 592 -18.31 -60.53 34.90
N SER A 593 -18.92 -59.55 35.58
CA SER A 593 -19.46 -59.77 36.94
C SER A 593 -20.78 -59.02 37.11
N ASN A 594 -21.73 -59.61 37.84
CA ASN A 594 -23.06 -59.05 38.08
C ASN A 594 -23.04 -58.08 39.28
N HIS A 595 -23.91 -57.07 39.27
CA HIS A 595 -24.81 -56.75 40.38
C HIS A 595 -26.14 -56.25 39.80
N LEU A 596 -27.25 -56.38 40.55
CA LEU A 596 -28.61 -56.43 39.95
C LEU A 596 -29.48 -55.19 40.26
N HIS A 597 -30.12 -54.67 39.20
CA HIS A 597 -31.49 -54.10 39.18
C HIS A 597 -31.81 -52.84 40.05
N PRO A 598 -33.02 -52.21 39.90
CA PRO A 598 -34.04 -52.34 38.84
C PRO A 598 -34.60 -51.01 38.25
N HIS A 599 -35.22 -51.10 37.04
CA HIS A 599 -36.31 -50.24 36.50
C HIS A 599 -36.07 -48.70 36.40
N HIS A 600 -36.77 -47.90 35.59
CA HIS A 600 -37.71 -48.12 34.48
C HIS A 600 -37.57 -46.93 33.48
N GLY A 601 -38.15 -47.01 32.27
CA GLY A 601 -38.32 -45.83 31.39
C GLY A 601 -37.93 -46.05 29.93
N ARG A 602 -38.92 -46.19 29.04
CA ARG A 602 -38.72 -46.15 27.59
C ARG A 602 -38.72 -44.70 27.12
N ASN A 603 -37.82 -44.33 26.19
CA ASN A 603 -38.30 -43.74 24.95
C ASN A 603 -37.36 -43.92 23.75
N LYS A 604 -37.89 -43.69 22.55
CA LYS A 604 -37.40 -44.27 21.28
C LYS A 604 -37.15 -43.17 20.24
N ARG A 605 -35.89 -42.94 19.87
CA ARG A 605 -35.53 -42.27 18.60
C ARG A 605 -34.39 -42.99 17.87
N ARG A 606 -34.66 -43.37 16.62
CA ARG A 606 -33.66 -43.58 15.56
C ARG A 606 -33.34 -42.20 14.93
N SER A 607 -32.41 -42.18 13.96
CA SER A 607 -31.95 -41.01 13.18
C SER A 607 -30.87 -40.19 13.90
N ASN A 608 -29.73 -39.84 13.27
CA ASN A 608 -29.20 -40.27 11.97
C ASN A 608 -27.66 -40.17 11.97
N GLU A 609 -26.99 -41.15 11.36
CA GLU A 609 -25.65 -40.99 10.78
C GLU A 609 -25.75 -41.19 9.26
N LEU A 610 -24.68 -40.84 8.53
CA LEU A 610 -24.56 -40.84 7.06
C LEU A 610 -25.35 -39.74 6.32
N PHE A 611 -24.66 -38.63 6.01
CA PHE A 611 -24.97 -37.82 4.82
C PHE A 611 -23.73 -37.04 4.32
N ALA A 612 -22.82 -37.72 3.59
CA ALA A 612 -21.58 -37.10 3.09
C ALA A 612 -20.94 -37.77 1.85
N LYS A 613 -21.72 -38.40 0.94
CA LYS A 613 -21.34 -38.90 -0.41
C LYS A 613 -22.57 -39.57 -1.08
N ALA A 614 -22.78 -39.58 -2.40
CA ALA A 614 -22.02 -39.05 -3.55
C ALA A 614 -22.88 -38.93 -4.84
N VAL A 615 -22.25 -38.47 -5.96
CA VAL A 615 -22.65 -38.59 -7.39
C VAL A 615 -23.92 -37.79 -7.81
N HIS A 616 -24.05 -37.11 -8.97
CA HIS A 616 -23.42 -37.17 -10.31
C HIS A 616 -23.31 -35.74 -10.93
N GLY A 617 -22.58 -35.45 -12.02
CA GLY A 617 -21.64 -36.24 -12.85
C GLY A 617 -21.44 -35.64 -14.27
N GLY A 618 -20.27 -35.82 -14.88
CA GLY A 618 -19.90 -35.46 -16.27
C GLY A 618 -19.47 -33.99 -16.50
N ASP A 619 -18.60 -33.64 -17.47
CA ASP A 619 -17.71 -34.47 -18.32
C ASP A 619 -16.56 -33.65 -18.95
N GLY A 620 -15.41 -34.32 -19.22
CA GLY A 620 -14.30 -33.86 -20.08
C GLY A 620 -13.36 -32.75 -19.57
N ASP A 621 -12.09 -32.65 -20.01
CA ASP A 621 -11.22 -33.62 -20.71
C ASP A 621 -9.71 -33.21 -20.58
N SER A 622 -8.78 -34.10 -20.99
CA SER A 622 -7.39 -33.83 -21.40
C SER A 622 -6.31 -33.46 -20.34
N ARG A 623 -5.48 -34.47 -20.02
CA ARG A 623 -4.03 -34.37 -19.70
C ARG A 623 -3.23 -34.14 -21.02
N PRO A 624 -1.95 -33.68 -21.04
CA PRO A 624 -0.83 -33.94 -20.10
C PRO A 624 -0.07 -32.65 -19.65
N GLY A 625 1.06 -32.66 -18.93
CA GLY A 625 1.81 -33.74 -18.26
C GLY A 625 3.32 -33.76 -18.56
N THR A 626 4.13 -33.11 -17.71
CA THR A 626 5.61 -33.22 -17.65
C THR A 626 6.13 -32.94 -16.21
N PRO A 627 7.35 -33.40 -15.84
CA PRO A 627 7.88 -33.28 -14.47
C PRO A 627 9.07 -32.29 -14.33
N GLN A 628 9.62 -32.26 -13.10
CA GLN A 628 10.93 -31.75 -12.63
C GLN A 628 11.09 -30.26 -12.21
N ASP A 629 11.72 -30.15 -11.03
CA ASP A 629 12.72 -29.20 -10.57
C ASP A 629 12.52 -27.68 -10.76
N SER A 630 12.02 -27.06 -9.69
CA SER A 630 12.80 -25.99 -9.04
C SER A 630 12.65 -26.08 -7.51
N ARG A 631 13.78 -25.92 -6.80
CA ARG A 631 13.79 -25.71 -5.35
C ARG A 631 13.66 -24.21 -5.11
N ASP A 632 12.92 -23.80 -4.08
CA ASP A 632 13.37 -22.63 -3.32
C ASP A 632 12.94 -22.65 -1.85
N ASN A 633 13.71 -21.97 -1.00
CA ASN A 633 13.55 -21.97 0.45
C ASN A 633 12.97 -20.65 0.96
N SER A 634 11.98 -20.71 1.86
CA SER A 634 11.87 -19.75 2.98
C SER A 634 11.05 -20.33 4.14
N PRO A 635 11.42 -20.08 5.42
CA PRO A 635 10.87 -20.82 6.56
C PRO A 635 9.79 -20.05 7.33
N SER A 636 8.53 -20.43 7.15
CA SER A 636 7.46 -20.04 8.10
C SER A 636 7.46 -20.96 9.31
N THR A 637 7.68 -20.39 10.50
CA THR A 637 7.74 -21.10 11.79
C THR A 637 6.47 -21.90 12.09
N ARG A 638 6.55 -23.23 11.95
CA ARG A 638 5.54 -24.14 12.52
C ARG A 638 5.86 -24.41 13.98
N CYS A 639 4.84 -24.28 14.83
CA CYS A 639 4.96 -24.62 16.25
C CYS A 639 5.40 -26.09 16.40
N SER A 640 6.43 -26.33 17.21
CA SER A 640 7.05 -27.65 17.34
C SER A 640 6.30 -28.52 18.34
N SER A 641 5.23 -29.18 17.90
CA SER A 641 4.64 -30.30 18.64
C SER A 641 5.69 -31.40 18.83
N PRO A 642 5.99 -31.84 20.07
CA PRO A 642 6.93 -32.94 20.28
C PRO A 642 6.33 -34.26 19.76
N ALA A 643 7.11 -35.01 18.98
CA ALA A 643 6.76 -36.37 18.58
C ALA A 643 6.84 -37.32 19.78
N PRO A 644 6.02 -38.39 19.84
CA PRO A 644 5.93 -39.25 21.01
C PRO A 644 7.21 -40.07 21.25
N VAL A 645 7.68 -40.07 22.50
CA VAL A 645 8.79 -40.92 22.96
C VAL A 645 8.27 -42.35 23.20
N CYS A 646 9.12 -43.35 22.94
CA CYS A 646 8.76 -44.77 23.01
C CYS A 646 8.29 -45.21 24.43
N PRO A 647 7.34 -46.15 24.54
CA PRO A 647 6.80 -46.59 25.83
C PRO A 647 7.81 -47.47 26.57
N GLY A 648 8.41 -46.94 27.65
CA GLY A 648 9.47 -47.64 28.38
C GLY A 648 9.67 -47.28 29.85
N SER A 649 8.89 -46.35 30.42
CA SER A 649 8.84 -46.06 31.87
C SER A 649 7.60 -45.23 32.21
N PRO A 650 6.96 -45.44 33.37
CA PRO A 650 5.88 -44.59 33.85
C PRO A 650 6.45 -43.32 34.50
N THR A 651 6.99 -42.41 33.68
CA THR A 651 7.15 -41.01 34.12
C THR A 651 5.76 -40.42 34.25
N LEU A 652 5.28 -40.27 35.49
CA LEU A 652 4.04 -39.56 35.79
C LEU A 652 4.21 -38.10 35.35
N ASP A 653 3.59 -37.75 34.22
CA ASP A 653 3.67 -36.42 33.66
C ASP A 653 2.70 -35.50 34.44
N PHE A 654 3.24 -34.76 35.42
CA PHE A 654 2.49 -33.99 36.43
C PHE A 654 1.43 -33.02 35.85
N ARG A 655 1.49 -32.76 34.54
CA ARG A 655 0.52 -31.98 33.76
C ARG A 655 -0.87 -32.63 33.62
N ASP A 656 -1.01 -33.95 33.79
CA ASP A 656 -2.29 -34.65 33.61
C ASP A 656 -3.12 -34.72 34.92
N PRO A 657 -4.32 -34.10 35.00
CA PRO A 657 -5.22 -34.23 36.16
C PRO A 657 -5.60 -35.68 36.50
N SER A 658 -5.48 -36.61 35.54
CA SER A 658 -5.68 -38.04 35.77
C SER A 658 -4.69 -38.62 36.77
N ASN A 659 -3.50 -38.03 36.94
CA ASN A 659 -2.51 -38.52 37.90
C ASN A 659 -2.98 -38.42 39.34
N VAL A 660 -3.66 -37.32 39.75
CA VAL A 660 -4.28 -37.21 41.07
C VAL A 660 -5.32 -38.31 41.28
N ARG A 661 -6.18 -38.56 40.29
CA ARG A 661 -7.18 -39.65 40.34
C ARG A 661 -6.53 -41.03 40.47
N ASN A 662 -5.48 -41.29 39.70
CA ASN A 662 -4.73 -42.56 39.72
C ASN A 662 -4.03 -42.76 41.07
N LEU A 663 -3.41 -41.72 41.61
CA LEU A 663 -2.67 -41.73 42.86
C LEU A 663 -3.60 -41.91 44.07
N VAL A 664 -4.76 -41.24 44.09
CA VAL A 664 -5.82 -41.49 45.09
C VAL A 664 -6.35 -42.93 45.00
N ALA A 665 -6.39 -43.53 43.81
CA ALA A 665 -6.75 -44.94 43.65
C ALA A 665 -5.65 -45.90 44.13
N VAL A 666 -4.37 -45.59 43.90
CA VAL A 666 -3.21 -46.30 44.48
C VAL A 666 -3.28 -46.28 46.01
N ILE A 667 -3.43 -45.09 46.61
CA ILE A 667 -3.56 -44.89 48.07
C ILE A 667 -4.72 -45.73 48.63
N ARG A 668 -5.89 -45.71 47.98
CA ARG A 668 -7.04 -46.55 48.37
C ARG A 668 -6.74 -48.05 48.27
N CYS A 669 -5.91 -48.48 47.32
CA CYS A 669 -5.46 -49.88 47.20
C CYS A 669 -4.41 -50.25 48.24
N GLN A 670 -3.49 -49.35 48.60
CA GLN A 670 -2.52 -49.52 49.67
C GLN A 670 -3.23 -49.66 51.03
N ILE A 671 -4.16 -48.75 51.36
CA ILE A 671 -4.95 -48.78 52.60
C ILE A 671 -5.70 -50.12 52.75
N LYS A 672 -6.29 -50.66 51.67
CA LYS A 672 -6.93 -51.99 51.70
C LYS A 672 -5.94 -53.12 52.02
N HIS A 673 -4.73 -53.08 51.47
CA HIS A 673 -3.70 -54.07 51.75
C HIS A 673 -3.13 -53.91 53.18
N LEU A 674 -3.01 -52.67 53.65
CA LEU A 674 -2.64 -52.33 55.03
C LEU A 674 -3.65 -52.89 56.03
N GLN A 675 -4.95 -52.69 55.79
CA GLN A 675 -6.04 -53.24 56.61
C GLN A 675 -5.96 -54.76 56.69
N VAL A 676 -5.86 -55.46 55.54
CA VAL A 676 -5.74 -56.93 55.50
C VAL A 676 -4.47 -57.42 56.21
N ALA A 677 -3.34 -56.71 56.09
CA ALA A 677 -2.13 -57.05 56.84
C ALA A 677 -2.33 -56.86 58.35
N VAL A 678 -2.84 -55.71 58.79
CA VAL A 678 -3.11 -55.42 60.22
C VAL A 678 -4.07 -56.45 60.82
N ASP A 679 -5.13 -56.85 60.11
CA ASP A 679 -6.02 -57.92 60.56
C ASP A 679 -5.30 -59.28 60.66
N LEU A 680 -4.48 -59.67 59.67
CA LEU A 680 -3.67 -60.89 59.77
C LEU A 680 -2.70 -60.86 60.97
N CYS A 681 -2.12 -59.70 61.27
CA CYS A 681 -1.26 -59.50 62.45
C CYS A 681 -2.07 -59.65 63.75
N ARG A 682 -3.25 -59.04 63.80
CA ARG A 682 -4.20 -59.10 64.93
C ARG A 682 -4.68 -60.54 65.22
N HIS A 683 -4.82 -61.38 64.20
CA HIS A 683 -5.14 -62.81 64.39
C HIS A 683 -3.91 -63.67 64.71
N ARG A 684 -2.68 -63.25 64.34
CA ARG A 684 -1.42 -63.93 64.72
C ARG A 684 -0.99 -63.65 66.16
N GLY A 685 -1.26 -62.44 66.67
CA GLY A 685 -0.90 -62.04 68.05
C GLY A 685 -1.56 -62.86 69.16
N THR A 686 -2.55 -63.71 68.82
CA THR A 686 -3.26 -64.60 69.75
C THR A 686 -2.60 -65.97 69.95
N LEU A 687 -1.43 -66.24 69.35
CA LEU A 687 -0.70 -67.52 69.45
C LEU A 687 0.77 -67.31 69.83
N PRO A 688 1.36 -68.18 70.68
CA PRO A 688 2.69 -67.96 71.25
C PRO A 688 3.86 -68.26 70.29
N TYR A 689 4.96 -67.60 70.59
CA TYR A 689 6.23 -67.52 69.86
C TYR A 689 6.97 -68.86 69.68
N SER A 690 7.60 -69.03 68.52
CA SER A 690 8.77 -69.91 68.30
C SER A 690 9.62 -69.38 67.14
N GLY A 691 10.94 -69.53 67.18
CA GLY A 691 11.90 -68.94 66.22
C GLY A 691 12.85 -69.97 65.61
N GLY A 692 13.68 -69.54 64.63
CA GLY A 692 14.63 -70.44 63.96
C GLY A 692 15.50 -69.84 62.85
N ILE A 693 16.67 -69.35 63.25
CA ILE A 693 18.01 -69.52 62.62
C ILE A 693 18.09 -69.63 61.08
N SER A 694 18.85 -68.71 60.46
CA SER A 694 19.93 -69.07 59.51
C SER A 694 20.93 -67.92 59.35
N CYS A 695 22.21 -68.18 59.60
CA CYS A 695 23.33 -67.23 59.49
C CYS A 695 24.44 -67.96 58.72
N GLY A 696 24.99 -67.34 57.68
CA GLY A 696 25.99 -67.97 56.80
C GLY A 696 26.00 -67.50 55.34
N GLY A 697 24.87 -66.99 54.81
CA GLY A 697 24.84 -66.33 53.49
C GLY A 697 25.28 -64.87 53.51
N GLU A 698 25.58 -64.32 54.68
CA GLU A 698 25.77 -62.87 54.88
C GLU A 698 27.06 -62.35 54.25
N LEU A 699 28.18 -63.07 54.33
CA LEU A 699 29.48 -62.58 53.84
C LEU A 699 29.55 -62.44 52.30
N GLU A 700 29.00 -63.40 51.54
CA GLU A 700 28.91 -63.27 50.08
C GLU A 700 27.88 -62.20 49.68
N SER A 701 26.77 -62.10 50.42
CA SER A 701 25.78 -61.04 50.22
C SER A 701 26.34 -59.65 50.56
N GLU A 702 27.26 -59.54 51.52
CA GLU A 702 27.90 -58.30 51.95
C GLU A 702 28.96 -57.85 50.93
N ALA A 703 29.78 -58.77 50.40
CA ALA A 703 30.71 -58.49 49.31
C ALA A 703 29.96 -58.02 48.04
N LEU A 704 28.88 -58.72 47.64
CA LEU A 704 28.02 -58.29 46.53
C LEU A 704 27.32 -56.96 46.82
N MET A 705 26.93 -56.69 48.07
CA MET A 705 26.37 -55.40 48.47
C MET A 705 27.40 -54.27 48.35
N GLU A 706 28.66 -54.50 48.73
CA GLU A 706 29.73 -53.51 48.61
C GLU A 706 30.04 -53.20 47.14
N GLU A 707 30.07 -54.20 46.26
CA GLU A 707 30.22 -53.99 44.82
C GLU A 707 29.02 -53.25 44.20
N VAL A 708 27.80 -53.59 44.59
CA VAL A 708 26.58 -52.84 44.20
C VAL A 708 26.61 -51.39 44.70
N LEU A 709 27.17 -51.12 45.88
CA LEU A 709 27.35 -49.76 46.40
C LEU A 709 28.44 -48.98 45.62
N LYS A 710 29.57 -49.61 45.31
CA LYS A 710 30.61 -49.04 44.42
C LYS A 710 30.06 -48.70 43.04
N LEU A 711 29.28 -49.61 42.43
CA LEU A 711 28.64 -49.39 41.13
C LEU A 711 27.55 -48.29 41.18
N LYS A 712 26.74 -48.23 42.26
CA LYS A 712 25.79 -47.12 42.49
C LYS A 712 26.50 -45.77 42.64
N SER A 713 27.60 -45.73 43.38
CA SER A 713 28.42 -44.52 43.55
C SER A 713 28.98 -44.04 42.20
N LEU A 714 29.64 -44.93 41.45
CA LEU A 714 30.17 -44.63 40.13
C LEU A 714 29.08 -44.17 39.14
N LEU A 715 27.89 -44.80 39.17
CA LEU A 715 26.74 -44.39 38.37
C LEU A 715 26.22 -43.01 38.78
N SER A 716 26.24 -42.67 40.07
CA SER A 716 25.89 -41.34 40.58
C SER A 716 26.85 -40.28 40.05
N THR A 717 28.17 -40.48 40.21
CA THR A 717 29.20 -39.58 39.67
C THR A 717 29.09 -39.44 38.15
N LYS A 718 28.73 -40.50 37.41
CA LYS A 718 28.49 -40.41 35.96
C LYS A 718 27.22 -39.63 35.60
N ARG A 719 26.15 -39.73 36.38
CA ARG A 719 24.93 -38.90 36.22
C ARG A 719 25.23 -37.42 36.51
N GLU A 720 26.01 -37.14 37.55
CA GLU A 720 26.48 -35.79 37.90
C GLU A 720 27.36 -35.20 36.80
N GLN A 721 28.36 -35.95 36.30
CA GLN A 721 29.19 -35.53 35.16
C GLN A 721 28.34 -35.20 33.92
N ILE A 722 27.30 -35.99 33.64
CA ILE A 722 26.34 -35.72 32.55
C ILE A 722 25.51 -34.45 32.82
N ALA A 723 25.11 -34.19 34.07
CA ALA A 723 24.39 -32.98 34.43
C ALA A 723 25.27 -31.73 34.27
N THR A 724 26.51 -31.75 34.76
CA THR A 724 27.49 -30.66 34.59
C THR A 724 27.79 -30.39 33.12
N LEU A 725 28.02 -31.43 32.32
CA LEU A 725 28.22 -31.29 30.87
C LEU A 725 26.99 -30.69 30.16
N ARG A 726 25.76 -31.09 30.55
CA ARG A 726 24.52 -30.48 30.02
C ARG A 726 24.41 -29.00 30.38
N THR A 727 24.80 -28.61 31.60
CA THR A 727 24.82 -27.20 32.03
C THR A 727 25.84 -26.38 31.23
N VAL A 728 27.06 -26.89 31.05
CA VAL A 728 28.10 -26.23 30.24
C VAL A 728 27.69 -26.11 28.77
N LEU A 729 27.09 -27.15 28.18
CA LEU A 729 26.56 -27.11 26.81
C LEU A 729 25.39 -26.13 26.67
N LYS A 730 24.51 -26.03 27.69
CA LYS A 730 23.42 -25.04 27.71
C LYS A 730 23.96 -23.60 27.80
N ALA A 731 24.99 -23.37 28.62
CA ALA A 731 25.66 -22.07 28.70
C ALA A 731 26.34 -21.70 27.37
N ASN A 732 27.15 -22.60 26.79
CA ASN A 732 27.79 -22.37 25.49
C ASN A 732 26.78 -22.11 24.37
N LYS A 733 25.65 -22.84 24.35
CA LYS A 733 24.54 -22.57 23.44
C LYS A 733 24.00 -21.14 23.63
N GLN A 734 23.70 -20.74 24.86
CA GLN A 734 23.17 -19.40 25.16
C GLN A 734 24.17 -18.28 24.80
N THR A 735 25.47 -18.49 25.00
CA THR A 735 26.53 -17.57 24.56
C THR A 735 26.58 -17.46 23.03
N ALA A 736 26.45 -18.57 22.30
CA ALA A 736 26.41 -18.57 20.84
C ALA A 736 25.13 -17.88 20.29
N GLU A 737 23.97 -18.14 20.90
CA GLU A 737 22.70 -17.46 20.55
C GLU A 737 22.78 -15.95 20.81
N LEU A 738 23.40 -15.51 21.91
CA LEU A 738 23.64 -14.10 22.21
C LEU A 738 24.63 -13.46 21.22
N ALA A 739 25.72 -14.16 20.86
CA ALA A 739 26.68 -13.68 19.87
C ALA A 739 26.06 -13.52 18.47
N LEU A 740 25.24 -14.49 18.04
CA LEU A 740 24.49 -14.41 16.78
C LEU A 740 23.44 -13.28 16.81
N SER A 741 22.76 -13.08 17.93
CA SER A 741 21.83 -11.96 18.11
C SER A 741 22.55 -10.61 17.96
N ASN A 742 23.69 -10.44 18.64
CA ASN A 742 24.51 -9.22 18.56
C ASN A 742 25.12 -8.98 17.17
N LEU A 743 25.47 -10.03 16.43
CA LEU A 743 25.93 -9.89 15.05
C LEU A 743 24.79 -9.51 14.10
N LYS A 744 23.59 -10.08 14.31
CA LYS A 744 22.38 -9.75 13.54
C LYS A 744 21.93 -8.30 13.78
N THR A 745 21.92 -7.81 15.03
CA THR A 745 21.55 -6.42 15.31
C THR A 745 22.55 -5.44 14.70
N LYS A 746 23.87 -5.71 14.80
CA LYS A 746 24.90 -4.92 14.10
C LYS A 746 24.64 -4.85 12.59
N TYR A 747 24.46 -6.00 11.95
CA TYR A 747 24.20 -6.07 10.51
C TYR A 747 22.96 -5.26 10.10
N GLU A 748 21.84 -5.36 10.84
CA GLU A 748 20.64 -4.57 10.54
C GLU A 748 20.84 -3.06 10.80
N THR A 749 21.65 -2.66 11.79
CA THR A 749 22.00 -1.23 12.00
C THR A 749 22.91 -0.68 10.91
N GLU A 750 23.92 -1.44 10.46
CA GLU A 750 24.79 -1.06 9.34
C GLU A 750 23.99 -0.97 8.04
N LYS A 751 23.09 -1.93 7.81
CA LYS A 751 22.14 -1.94 6.67
C LYS A 751 21.17 -0.75 6.68
N SER A 752 20.68 -0.31 7.85
CA SER A 752 19.92 0.94 7.96
C SER A 752 20.78 2.15 7.56
N MET A 753 21.99 2.26 8.14
CA MET A 753 22.91 3.36 7.86
C MET A 753 23.31 3.45 6.38
N VAL A 754 23.54 2.31 5.73
CA VAL A 754 23.82 2.22 4.28
C VAL A 754 22.57 2.58 3.45
N SER A 755 21.38 2.19 3.89
CA SER A 755 20.12 2.60 3.23
C SER A 755 19.91 4.12 3.33
N GLU A 756 20.09 4.70 4.51
CA GLU A 756 19.97 6.14 4.77
C GLU A 756 20.99 6.97 4.00
N THR A 757 22.26 6.54 3.94
CA THR A 757 23.28 7.23 3.14
C THR A 757 23.00 7.11 1.64
N MET A 758 22.53 5.96 1.16
CA MET A 758 22.05 5.80 -0.22
C MET A 758 20.82 6.66 -0.54
N VAL A 759 19.96 6.99 0.43
CA VAL A 759 18.86 7.95 0.25
C VAL A 759 19.38 9.40 0.24
N LYS A 760 20.28 9.76 1.16
CA LYS A 760 20.91 11.09 1.22
C LYS A 760 21.64 11.41 -0.09
N LEU A 761 22.50 10.51 -0.58
CA LEU A 761 23.22 10.67 -1.86
C LEU A 761 22.28 10.81 -3.07
N ARG A 762 21.12 10.13 -3.07
CA ARG A 762 20.10 10.31 -4.14
C ARG A 762 19.43 11.67 -4.07
N ASN A 763 19.19 12.20 -2.87
CA ASN A 763 18.59 13.52 -2.67
C ASN A 763 19.60 14.64 -3.02
N GLU A 764 20.87 14.48 -2.64
CA GLU A 764 21.96 15.39 -3.03
C GLU A 764 22.16 15.40 -4.55
N LEU A 765 22.17 14.23 -5.20
CA LEU A 765 22.21 14.12 -6.67
C LEU A 765 20.98 14.74 -7.35
N LYS A 766 19.81 14.74 -6.70
CA LYS A 766 18.61 15.41 -7.20
C LYS A 766 18.74 16.93 -7.10
N ALA A 767 19.17 17.45 -5.96
CA ALA A 767 19.44 18.88 -5.76
C ALA A 767 20.48 19.41 -6.76
N LEU A 768 21.61 18.72 -6.93
CA LEU A 768 22.65 19.10 -7.91
C LEU A 768 22.14 19.11 -9.36
N LYS A 769 21.15 18.28 -9.71
CA LYS A 769 20.49 18.32 -11.03
C LYS A 769 19.52 19.50 -11.17
N GLU A 770 18.81 19.85 -10.10
CA GLU A 770 17.92 21.01 -10.04
C GLU A 770 18.71 22.33 -10.12
N ASP A 771 19.85 22.40 -9.41
CA ASP A 771 20.82 23.50 -9.54
C ASP A 771 21.39 23.57 -10.96
N ALA A 772 21.84 22.46 -11.55
CA ALA A 772 22.38 22.43 -12.91
C ALA A 772 21.35 22.87 -13.97
N ALA A 773 20.08 22.47 -13.82
CA ALA A 773 18.98 22.94 -14.66
C ALA A 773 18.70 24.44 -14.48
N THR A 774 18.81 24.94 -13.25
CA THR A 774 18.68 26.38 -12.92
C THR A 774 19.82 27.20 -13.53
N PHE A 775 21.08 26.73 -13.42
CA PHE A 775 22.23 27.35 -14.09
C PHE A 775 22.11 27.32 -15.62
N SER A 776 21.56 26.26 -16.19
CA SER A 776 21.28 26.19 -17.63
C SER A 776 20.24 27.25 -18.04
N SER A 777 19.13 27.34 -17.31
CA SER A 777 18.06 28.34 -17.53
C SER A 777 18.57 29.78 -17.39
N LEU A 778 19.40 30.05 -16.39
CA LEU A 778 20.08 31.34 -16.22
C LEU A 778 21.02 31.63 -17.40
N ARG A 779 21.83 30.66 -17.84
CA ARG A 779 22.74 30.81 -18.99
C ARG A 779 21.98 31.13 -20.28
N VAL A 780 20.83 30.50 -20.51
CA VAL A 780 19.94 30.81 -21.64
C VAL A 780 19.37 32.23 -21.52
N MET A 781 18.88 32.65 -20.33
CA MET A 781 18.41 34.02 -20.13
C MET A 781 19.51 35.08 -20.36
N PHE A 782 20.74 34.83 -19.91
CA PHE A 782 21.88 35.71 -20.17
C PHE A 782 22.27 35.74 -21.66
N ALA A 783 22.25 34.60 -22.35
CA ALA A 783 22.49 34.55 -23.80
C ALA A 783 21.43 35.33 -24.60
N SER A 784 20.15 35.22 -24.23
CA SER A 784 19.06 35.99 -24.83
C SER A 784 19.20 37.50 -24.58
N ARG A 785 19.58 37.92 -23.36
CA ARG A 785 19.89 39.33 -23.06
C ARG A 785 21.13 39.85 -23.81
N GLY A 786 22.15 39.00 -24.00
CA GLY A 786 23.31 39.34 -24.83
C GLY A 786 22.92 39.61 -26.28
N LYS A 787 22.06 38.76 -26.86
CA LYS A 787 21.55 38.94 -28.23
C LYS A 787 20.72 40.22 -28.39
N THR A 788 19.84 40.55 -27.44
CA THR A 788 19.07 41.81 -27.53
C THR A 788 19.96 43.05 -27.38
N SER A 789 20.98 43.02 -26.52
CA SER A 789 21.96 44.11 -26.37
C SER A 789 22.95 44.27 -27.53
N GLN A 790 23.15 43.23 -28.35
CA GLN A 790 23.86 43.34 -29.63
C GLN A 790 22.96 43.88 -30.74
N SER A 791 21.69 43.45 -30.78
CA SER A 791 20.69 43.94 -31.75
C SER A 791 20.47 45.45 -31.64
N SER A 792 20.46 45.99 -30.41
CA SER A 792 20.32 47.43 -30.16
C SER A 792 21.59 48.26 -30.40
N ARG A 793 22.59 47.75 -31.14
CA ARG A 793 23.90 48.41 -31.29
C ARG A 793 24.46 48.44 -32.73
N SER A 794 23.60 48.25 -33.72
CA SER A 794 23.90 48.54 -35.14
C SER A 794 23.78 50.05 -35.42
N PRO A 795 24.87 50.76 -35.77
CA PRO A 795 24.78 52.17 -36.16
C PRO A 795 24.29 52.28 -37.60
N GLN A 796 23.23 53.05 -37.85
CA GLN A 796 22.93 53.52 -39.20
C GLN A 796 23.99 54.55 -39.64
N PRO A 797 24.50 54.49 -40.89
CA PRO A 797 25.34 55.55 -41.43
C PRO A 797 24.49 56.81 -41.71
N PRO A 798 25.02 58.03 -41.49
CA PRO A 798 24.30 59.26 -41.82
C PRO A 798 24.24 59.48 -43.33
N SER A 799 23.08 59.91 -43.82
CA SER A 799 22.88 60.37 -45.20
C SER A 799 23.51 61.77 -45.41
N PRO A 800 24.20 62.02 -46.54
CA PRO A 800 24.61 63.37 -46.95
C PRO A 800 23.39 64.29 -47.25
N PRO A 801 23.60 65.61 -47.34
CA PRO A 801 22.54 66.60 -47.60
C PRO A 801 22.07 66.65 -49.06
#